data_AF-A0A954EVI9-F1
#
_entry.id   AF-A0A954EVI9-F1
#
_cell.length_a   1.000
_cell.length_b   1.000
_cell.length_c   1.000
_cell.angle_alpha   90.00
_cell.angle_beta   90.00
_cell.angle_gamma   90.00
#
_symmetry.space_group_name_H-M   'P 1'
#
loop_
_entity.id
_entity.type
_entity.pdbx_description
1 polymer ?
#
loop_
_entity_poly.entity_id
_entity_poly.type
_entity_poly.pdbx_seq_one_letter_code
_entity_poly.pdbx_strand_id
1 'polypeptide(L)'
;MLPRISCFFAQERPSVFLLGFLQGVRRRKTKRLSRVCQGLESRVLLSFSNECSAAAGQQDAMEQIEAATVYTVTSAADSGAGSLREAITLANGNSGLDTIQFSIGSGLQTINLFSALPQITDPVVIDGTTQPGFTGTPIIELNGGNAAVGTDGLRVSAGGTTIRGLVINRFEGNAILITSGGKNLIAGNYLGTDPTGTSDLGNAGRGILIMSSNDNTVGGTGGSDGNIISGNGEEGIKVEGTLGGHVTGTVIQGNFIGPDSTGAAALPNDGGGIYLRFASSSTVGGLTSAARNVISGNKGPQTNGKGSGIDIIGDDNTIQGNFIGPNAAGTDLLGDSQTIGVDLSSADRTTIGGTAPGARNVIAVALGTQGIITSAGVFLSTSSTDNAIEGNYIGVDVTGTALVGSGGIGVEHRGGINRVGGPMPGAGNVIGGFRTGISADDGLLVQGNLIGTNATGTAALPNNWGINASGQNVTIGGTVPGSANLISGNTGYGIIAQGANPVTIQGNQIGTNAAGTASLPNDIGVYLIGTGHVVGGTAAGAGNLISGNAKDGIQIDGSISGGAHDVVVQGNRIGTDVTGTAKISNGEAGIFIKAGPGSTVNNSGAFIGGTAAGAGNVISGNTIGVKISGEGATDHTIQGNLIGTAANGLDKLGNSSHGIWITASSSGNSIGGMDSGAANSIAYNGGDGIFIDSGTTNTVSRNSIYENAGLGIDLGPDGVTSNDLGDGDPGANNLLNFPVLTVANSSLGTTHFEGTLNSLSNSNFLLEFFLNDQGDPSGSGEGKTFLGSTTVMTNGMGDGTFSFDLSVVLSEGQWITATSTDPAGSTSEFSTAIAATIPPTIDTLTPADNSLGVAVDSLLTIDFSENIQKGTGNLVIRRSADDSLFESIPVSSAQVTIADDVVTIDPSSDLAVATEYYVEIDAGTFEDLDGNAFAGIADKTTWSFFSEDPSPTLSLSISPAAISEQGGKATGTVTRSSPAIVAVTVDLLSSDPTEASVPNAVVILAGQMSATFPITGIDDAVVDGTQTVTVTAGATGHTNGTDTVDVTDNDIPTLTVTIDKTSISENGGIATGTVTRNTD
;
A
#
# COMPACT_ATOMS: atom_id res chain seq x y z
N MET A 1 28.84 58.07 38.21
CA MET A 1 29.20 58.57 36.85
C MET A 1 29.36 57.38 35.93
N LEU A 2 28.77 57.42 34.74
CA LEU A 2 29.11 56.58 33.57
C LEU A 2 30.57 56.83 33.14
N PRO A 3 31.32 55.91 32.49
CA PRO A 3 30.96 55.48 31.11
C PRO A 3 31.43 54.11 30.54
N ARG A 4 30.64 53.64 29.54
CA ARG A 4 31.02 52.99 28.24
C ARG A 4 31.82 51.67 28.17
N ILE A 5 31.23 50.71 27.45
CA ILE A 5 31.67 50.06 26.17
C ILE A 5 30.35 49.45 25.58
N SER A 6 29.75 49.98 24.51
CA SER A 6 30.06 49.86 23.07
C SER A 6 29.84 48.46 22.48
N CYS A 7 28.65 48.22 21.91
CA CYS A 7 28.36 47.14 20.95
C CYS A 7 27.99 47.73 19.59
N PHE A 8 28.50 47.10 18.53
CA PHE A 8 28.25 47.41 17.12
C PHE A 8 27.46 46.24 16.52
N PHE A 9 26.39 46.51 15.76
CA PHE A 9 25.94 45.59 14.71
C PHE A 9 25.24 46.36 13.59
N ALA A 10 25.49 45.93 12.35
CA ALA A 10 25.06 46.61 11.13
C ALA A 10 23.76 46.04 10.56
N GLN A 11 23.16 46.78 9.64
CA GLN A 11 21.98 46.39 8.85
C GLN A 11 22.36 45.40 7.75
N GLU A 12 21.41 44.56 7.30
CA GLU A 12 20.78 44.72 5.98
C GLU A 12 19.48 43.88 5.83
N ARG A 13 18.74 44.09 4.74
CA ARG A 13 17.36 43.58 4.50
C ARG A 13 17.35 42.37 3.52
N PRO A 14 16.18 41.78 3.18
CA PRO A 14 15.38 42.31 2.05
C PRO A 14 13.84 42.16 2.20
N SER A 15 13.12 42.41 1.10
CA SER A 15 11.65 42.32 0.89
C SER A 15 11.38 42.12 -0.63
N VAL A 16 10.18 41.96 -1.23
CA VAL A 16 8.76 42.29 -0.92
C VAL A 16 7.86 41.21 -1.62
N PHE A 17 6.52 41.36 -1.59
CA PHE A 17 5.48 40.70 -2.43
C PHE A 17 4.99 39.29 -2.02
N LEU A 18 3.71 38.88 -2.18
CA LEU A 18 2.52 39.45 -2.85
C LEU A 18 1.19 39.17 -2.06
N LEU A 19 0.08 39.78 -2.47
CA LEU A 19 -1.25 39.88 -1.80
C LEU A 19 -2.33 38.92 -2.40
N GLY A 20 -3.33 38.44 -1.63
CA GLY A 20 -4.44 37.61 -2.20
C GLY A 20 -5.66 37.23 -1.32
N PHE A 21 -6.65 38.14 -1.20
CA PHE A 21 -8.13 37.94 -1.13
C PHE A 21 -8.88 36.89 -0.22
N LEU A 22 -9.59 37.45 0.78
CA LEU A 22 -11.06 37.40 1.06
C LEU A 22 -11.86 36.13 1.53
N GLN A 23 -12.27 36.21 2.81
CA GLN A 23 -13.50 35.79 3.54
C GLN A 23 -14.54 34.76 3.00
N GLY A 24 -15.04 33.89 3.93
CA GLY A 24 -16.33 33.19 3.78
C GLY A 24 -16.94 32.50 5.04
N VAL A 25 -17.93 33.15 5.68
CA VAL A 25 -19.16 32.57 6.31
C VAL A 25 -19.13 31.62 7.55
N ARG A 26 -19.49 32.22 8.72
CA ARG A 26 -20.47 31.82 9.78
C ARG A 26 -20.65 30.36 10.30
N ARG A 27 -20.30 30.21 11.60
CA ARG A 27 -21.09 29.62 12.73
C ARG A 27 -22.20 28.57 12.45
N ARG A 28 -22.07 27.39 13.08
CA ARG A 28 -23.17 26.74 13.86
C ARG A 28 -22.64 26.14 15.18
N LYS A 29 -23.49 26.11 16.21
CA LYS A 29 -23.22 25.52 17.54
C LYS A 29 -23.91 24.16 17.67
N THR A 30 -23.23 23.17 18.22
CA THR A 30 -23.86 22.12 19.04
C THR A 30 -22.90 21.69 20.16
N LYS A 31 -23.43 21.27 21.31
CA LYS A 31 -22.67 20.93 22.54
C LYS A 31 -22.97 19.48 22.94
N ARG A 32 -22.02 18.86 23.67
CA ARG A 32 -22.08 17.53 24.35
C ARG A 32 -21.98 16.33 23.38
N LEU A 33 -21.27 15.22 23.69
CA LEU A 33 -20.60 14.74 24.93
C LEU A 33 -19.27 14.04 24.50
N SER A 34 -18.09 14.37 25.06
CA SER A 34 -17.38 13.62 26.14
C SER A 34 -16.38 12.52 25.71
N ARG A 35 -15.09 12.77 26.04
CA ARG A 35 -13.89 11.90 26.07
C ARG A 35 -13.05 11.75 24.80
N VAL A 36 -11.75 11.53 25.04
CA VAL A 36 -10.61 11.33 24.11
C VAL A 36 -10.17 12.57 23.33
N CYS A 37 -9.31 13.38 23.97
CA CYS A 37 -8.17 14.12 23.38
C CYS A 37 -7.54 15.02 24.47
N GLN A 38 -6.53 14.49 25.17
CA GLN A 38 -5.53 15.28 25.88
C GLN A 38 -4.16 14.77 25.41
N GLY A 39 -3.44 15.61 24.67
CA GLY A 39 -2.17 15.25 24.04
C GLY A 39 -2.00 16.01 22.73
N LEU A 40 -0.82 16.62 22.54
CA LEU A 40 -0.43 17.43 21.38
C LEU A 40 -1.26 18.70 21.10
N GLU A 41 -0.95 19.78 21.83
CA GLU A 41 -0.60 21.08 21.22
C GLU A 41 -0.05 22.04 22.27
N SER A 42 1.29 22.12 22.41
CA SER A 42 2.05 23.22 23.06
C SER A 42 3.56 22.91 23.02
N ARG A 43 4.21 23.06 21.87
CA ARG A 43 5.69 22.96 21.77
C ARG A 43 6.38 23.89 20.78
N VAL A 44 5.72 24.97 20.35
CA VAL A 44 6.35 26.08 19.59
C VAL A 44 5.74 27.44 20.00
N LEU A 45 6.12 27.98 21.16
CA LEU A 45 6.25 29.41 21.51
C LEU A 45 6.45 29.56 23.05
N LEU A 46 7.68 29.38 23.56
CA LEU A 46 8.01 29.74 24.95
C LEU A 46 9.54 29.82 25.17
N SER A 47 10.22 30.68 24.41
CA SER A 47 11.66 30.96 24.55
C SER A 47 11.99 32.43 24.83
N PHE A 48 11.00 33.28 25.13
CA PHE A 48 11.21 34.73 25.38
C PHE A 48 10.31 35.32 26.48
N SER A 49 9.97 34.56 27.52
CA SER A 49 9.18 35.07 28.67
C SER A 49 9.68 34.71 30.07
N ASN A 50 10.69 33.84 30.22
CA ASN A 50 11.21 33.49 31.55
C ASN A 50 12.26 34.48 32.09
N GLU A 51 12.90 35.30 31.24
CA GLU A 51 13.88 36.31 31.68
C GLU A 51 13.22 37.55 32.34
N CYS A 52 11.92 37.77 32.15
CA CYS A 52 11.21 38.91 32.74
C CYS A 52 10.50 38.59 34.08
N SER A 53 10.42 37.32 34.48
CA SER A 53 9.81 36.90 35.75
C SER A 53 10.85 36.77 36.87
N ALA A 54 12.07 36.33 36.55
CA ALA A 54 13.17 36.20 37.50
C ALA A 54 13.63 37.54 38.12
N ALA A 55 13.39 38.67 37.44
CA ALA A 55 13.82 40.00 37.87
C ALA A 55 12.93 40.65 38.96
N ALA A 56 11.75 40.09 39.26
CA ALA A 56 10.79 40.68 40.21
C ALA A 56 10.80 40.03 41.62
N GLY A 57 11.43 38.86 41.76
CA GLY A 57 11.48 38.11 43.03
C GLY A 57 12.72 38.34 43.90
N GLN A 58 13.70 39.13 43.44
CA GLN A 58 15.01 39.31 44.09
C GLN A 58 15.19 40.67 44.81
N GLN A 59 14.13 41.24 45.39
CA GLN A 59 14.26 42.48 46.20
C GLN A 59 14.13 42.30 47.72
N ASP A 60 13.60 41.17 48.21
CA ASP A 60 13.49 40.88 49.65
C ASP A 60 14.46 39.79 50.13
N ALA A 61 15.76 39.99 49.87
CA ALA A 61 16.87 39.29 50.54
C ALA A 61 18.22 40.01 50.32
N MET A 62 18.38 41.26 50.78
CA MET A 62 19.73 41.83 50.98
C MET A 62 20.31 41.32 52.30
N GLU A 63 20.64 40.03 52.34
CA GLU A 63 21.54 39.46 53.36
C GLU A 63 22.99 39.61 52.87
N GLN A 64 23.94 39.75 53.80
CA GLN A 64 25.26 40.31 53.51
C GLN A 64 26.08 39.45 52.56
N ILE A 65 26.59 40.06 51.47
CA ILE A 65 27.77 39.54 50.78
C ILE A 65 28.97 39.87 51.66
N GLU A 66 29.29 39.00 52.62
CA GLU A 66 30.66 38.92 53.11
C GLU A 66 31.55 38.41 51.97
N ALA A 67 32.74 39.00 51.85
CA ALA A 67 33.68 38.58 50.82
C ALA A 67 34.28 37.23 51.22
N ALA A 68 34.24 36.25 50.32
CA ALA A 68 34.81 34.91 50.50
C ALA A 68 36.19 34.97 51.17
N THR A 69 36.38 34.27 52.29
CA THR A 69 37.66 34.25 52.98
C THR A 69 38.65 33.40 52.20
N VAL A 70 39.85 33.94 51.98
CA VAL A 70 40.90 33.25 51.22
C VAL A 70 41.95 32.67 52.17
N TYR A 71 41.96 31.35 52.33
CA TYR A 71 42.98 30.61 53.05
C TYR A 71 44.07 30.13 52.08
N THR A 72 45.33 30.45 52.37
CA THR A 72 46.46 30.11 51.48
C THR A 72 47.29 28.98 52.08
N VAL A 73 47.34 27.85 51.39
CA VAL A 73 48.23 26.73 51.70
C VAL A 73 49.65 27.09 51.25
N THR A 74 50.57 27.17 52.20
CA THR A 74 51.99 27.55 52.00
C THR A 74 52.97 26.45 52.40
N SER A 75 52.47 25.31 52.88
CA SER A 75 53.27 24.17 53.32
C SER A 75 52.71 22.86 52.79
N ALA A 76 53.59 21.96 52.32
CA ALA A 76 53.26 20.58 51.94
C ALA A 76 53.23 19.60 53.13
N ALA A 77 53.32 20.10 54.37
CA ALA A 77 53.18 19.26 55.56
C ALA A 77 51.75 18.73 55.75
N ASP A 78 51.62 17.50 56.24
CA ASP A 78 50.33 16.86 56.58
C ASP A 78 49.47 17.69 57.55
N SER A 79 50.11 18.45 58.45
CA SER A 79 49.43 19.25 59.48
C SER A 79 50.28 20.44 59.95
N GLY A 80 49.66 21.34 60.71
CA GLY A 80 50.28 22.56 61.24
C GLY A 80 50.03 23.80 60.38
N ALA A 81 50.67 24.92 60.78
CA ALA A 81 50.45 26.23 60.17
C ALA A 81 50.75 26.23 58.66
N GLY A 82 49.82 26.76 57.87
CA GLY A 82 49.93 26.85 56.41
C GLY A 82 49.70 25.53 55.65
N SER A 83 49.26 24.46 56.33
CA SER A 83 48.89 23.18 55.68
C SER A 83 47.47 23.20 55.11
N LEU A 84 47.19 22.31 54.16
CA LEU A 84 45.82 22.10 53.65
C LEU A 84 44.84 21.68 54.77
N ARG A 85 45.32 20.89 55.73
CA ARG A 85 44.53 20.46 56.89
C ARG A 85 44.07 21.65 57.74
N GLU A 86 44.93 22.63 57.97
CA GLU A 86 44.57 23.87 58.67
C GLU A 86 43.59 24.71 57.83
N ALA A 87 43.86 24.89 56.53
CA ALA A 87 43.00 25.67 55.64
C ALA A 87 41.55 25.12 55.58
N ILE A 88 41.37 23.79 55.47
CA ILE A 88 40.04 23.16 55.53
C ILE A 88 39.39 23.35 56.91
N THR A 89 40.17 23.24 57.99
CA THR A 89 39.66 23.45 59.36
C THR A 89 39.17 24.88 59.57
N LEU A 90 39.85 25.88 59.00
CA LEU A 90 39.47 27.28 59.09
C LEU A 90 38.22 27.57 58.23
N ALA A 91 38.18 27.08 56.99
CA ALA A 91 37.01 27.21 56.11
C ALA A 91 35.75 26.57 56.74
N ASN A 92 35.86 25.35 57.28
CA ASN A 92 34.76 24.71 58.02
C ASN A 92 34.27 25.49 59.25
N GLY A 93 35.10 26.39 59.79
CA GLY A 93 34.78 27.23 60.95
C GLY A 93 34.24 28.61 60.59
N ASN A 94 34.21 28.97 59.30
CA ASN A 94 33.74 30.24 58.79
C ASN A 94 32.54 30.01 57.86
N SER A 95 31.42 30.66 58.12
CA SER A 95 30.18 30.40 57.39
C SER A 95 30.12 31.15 56.06
N GLY A 96 29.86 30.45 54.97
CA GLY A 96 29.72 31.01 53.63
C GLY A 96 30.73 30.41 52.65
N LEU A 97 30.66 30.82 51.38
CA LEU A 97 31.56 30.30 50.36
C LEU A 97 32.97 30.86 50.54
N ASP A 98 33.88 30.03 51.04
CA ASP A 98 35.30 30.36 51.19
C ASP A 98 36.16 29.85 50.02
N THR A 99 37.43 30.25 49.97
CA THR A 99 38.41 29.80 48.97
C THR A 99 39.71 29.33 49.61
N ILE A 100 40.14 28.12 49.26
CA ILE A 100 41.46 27.56 49.60
C ILE A 100 42.32 27.59 48.34
N GLN A 101 43.38 28.40 48.38
CA GLN A 101 44.36 28.54 47.30
C GLN A 101 45.74 28.02 47.72
N PHE A 102 46.63 27.75 46.78
CA PHE A 102 47.93 27.13 47.01
C PHE A 102 49.08 28.04 46.55
N SER A 103 50.11 28.15 47.39
CA SER A 103 51.33 28.91 47.11
C SER A 103 52.51 28.29 47.90
N ILE A 104 52.70 26.99 47.79
CA ILE A 104 53.68 26.23 48.59
C ILE A 104 55.12 26.41 48.04
N GLY A 105 55.26 26.43 46.72
CA GLY A 105 56.57 26.44 46.06
C GLY A 105 56.45 26.71 44.55
N SER A 106 57.32 26.09 43.76
CA SER A 106 57.30 26.12 42.28
C SER A 106 57.34 24.71 41.71
N GLY A 107 56.50 24.42 40.71
CA GLY A 107 56.37 23.07 40.14
C GLY A 107 55.54 22.14 41.02
N LEU A 108 55.65 20.83 40.81
CA LEU A 108 54.89 19.80 41.55
C LEU A 108 55.11 19.90 43.07
N GLN A 109 54.02 19.94 43.83
CA GLN A 109 54.00 19.90 45.29
C GLN A 109 53.23 18.66 45.76
N THR A 110 53.90 17.72 46.41
CA THR A 110 53.28 16.51 46.97
C THR A 110 53.05 16.66 48.48
N ILE A 111 51.79 16.65 48.88
CA ILE A 111 51.35 16.59 50.28
C ILE A 111 51.17 15.12 50.66
N ASN A 112 52.12 14.58 51.42
CA ASN A 112 52.03 13.21 51.92
C ASN A 112 51.16 13.19 53.18
N LEU A 113 50.03 12.49 53.13
CA LEU A 113 49.08 12.42 54.25
C LEU A 113 49.30 11.16 55.08
N PHE A 114 49.20 11.32 56.40
CA PHE A 114 49.29 10.22 57.38
C PHE A 114 47.95 9.92 58.06
N SER A 115 46.94 10.76 57.84
CA SER A 115 45.59 10.60 58.38
C SER A 115 44.57 11.35 57.51
N ALA A 116 43.31 10.93 57.56
CA ALA A 116 42.21 11.57 56.83
C ALA A 116 42.18 13.08 57.03
N LEU A 117 41.98 13.84 55.94
CA LEU A 117 41.74 15.29 56.03
C LEU A 117 40.40 15.58 56.74
N PRO A 118 40.21 16.78 57.32
CA PRO A 118 38.94 17.16 57.91
C PRO A 118 37.83 17.09 56.85
N GLN A 119 36.67 16.55 57.20
CA GLN A 119 35.51 16.54 56.33
C GLN A 119 35.07 17.98 56.03
N ILE A 120 34.79 18.29 54.76
CA ILE A 120 34.34 19.60 54.30
C ILE A 120 32.85 19.77 54.67
N THR A 121 32.58 20.63 55.65
CA THR A 121 31.24 20.84 56.25
C THR A 121 30.59 22.17 55.87
N ASP A 122 31.36 23.16 55.43
CA ASP A 122 30.86 24.42 54.86
C ASP A 122 31.32 24.57 53.38
N PRO A 123 30.61 25.36 52.54
CA PRO A 123 30.92 25.46 51.11
C PRO A 123 32.29 26.10 50.86
N VAL A 124 33.15 25.45 50.07
CA VAL A 124 34.51 25.96 49.81
C VAL A 124 34.95 25.69 48.37
N VAL A 125 35.72 26.62 47.80
CA VAL A 125 36.46 26.44 46.55
C VAL A 125 37.90 26.01 46.88
N ILE A 126 38.24 24.74 46.69
CA ILE A 126 39.61 24.25 46.77
C ILE A 126 40.21 24.32 45.36
N ASP A 127 41.10 25.29 45.14
CA ASP A 127 41.63 25.61 43.80
C ASP A 127 43.14 25.36 43.67
N GLY A 128 43.50 24.14 43.29
CA GLY A 128 44.88 23.75 42.97
C GLY A 128 45.48 24.49 41.76
N THR A 129 44.67 25.12 40.89
CA THR A 129 45.16 25.86 39.73
C THR A 129 45.86 27.17 40.10
N THR A 130 45.65 27.64 41.34
CA THR A 130 46.32 28.81 41.91
C THR A 130 47.82 28.58 42.21
N GLN A 131 48.27 27.32 42.29
CA GLN A 131 49.65 26.97 42.61
C GLN A 131 50.63 27.53 41.55
N PRO A 132 51.65 28.32 41.94
CA PRO A 132 52.66 28.83 41.03
C PRO A 132 53.32 27.74 40.16
N GLY A 133 53.17 27.90 38.85
CA GLY A 133 53.65 26.97 37.83
C GLY A 133 52.56 26.17 37.12
N PHE A 134 51.28 26.30 37.51
CA PHE A 134 50.17 25.61 36.82
C PHE A 134 50.04 26.08 35.36
N THR A 135 50.02 25.12 34.44
CA THR A 135 49.88 25.35 32.99
C THR A 135 48.89 24.38 32.35
N GLY A 136 47.75 24.13 33.02
CA GLY A 136 46.68 23.25 32.55
C GLY A 136 46.71 21.84 33.16
N THR A 137 47.89 21.34 33.55
CA THR A 137 48.05 20.07 34.27
C THR A 137 48.11 20.32 35.79
N PRO A 138 47.37 19.55 36.63
CA PRO A 138 47.46 19.61 38.09
C PRO A 138 48.89 19.45 38.62
N ILE A 139 49.30 20.31 39.56
CA ILE A 139 50.63 20.28 40.21
C ILE A 139 50.58 20.30 41.74
N ILE A 140 49.40 20.06 42.32
CA ILE A 140 49.22 19.73 43.74
C ILE A 140 48.82 18.25 43.82
N GLU A 141 49.66 17.41 44.42
CA GLU A 141 49.39 15.98 44.64
C GLU A 141 49.05 15.72 46.10
N LEU A 142 47.87 15.17 46.36
CA LEU A 142 47.51 14.56 47.63
C LEU A 142 47.86 13.08 47.56
N ASN A 143 48.93 12.69 48.26
CA ASN A 143 49.42 11.31 48.28
C ASN A 143 48.89 10.58 49.51
N GLY A 144 47.97 9.63 49.29
CA GLY A 144 47.35 8.81 50.32
C GLY A 144 48.16 7.61 50.82
N GLY A 145 49.32 7.32 50.21
CA GLY A 145 50.04 6.05 50.42
C GLY A 145 50.63 5.79 51.82
N ASN A 146 50.44 6.71 52.77
CA ASN A 146 50.77 6.53 54.20
C ASN A 146 49.56 6.74 55.12
N ALA A 147 48.36 6.97 54.57
CA ALA A 147 47.13 7.11 55.34
C ALA A 147 46.60 5.75 55.81
N ALA A 148 45.66 5.77 56.76
CA ALA A 148 45.05 4.54 57.27
C ALA A 148 44.14 3.87 56.21
N VAL A 149 44.03 2.54 56.26
CA VAL A 149 43.15 1.75 55.38
C VAL A 149 41.72 2.29 55.39
N GLY A 150 41.10 2.43 54.21
CA GLY A 150 39.77 3.00 54.04
C GLY A 150 39.68 4.53 54.19
N THR A 151 40.81 5.25 54.25
CA THR A 151 40.81 6.73 54.22
C THR A 151 40.48 7.24 52.82
N ASP A 152 39.43 8.03 52.67
CA ASP A 152 39.16 8.82 51.46
C ASP A 152 40.12 10.02 51.35
N GLY A 153 40.43 10.45 50.12
CA GLY A 153 41.29 11.62 49.88
C GLY A 153 40.66 12.95 50.33
N LEU A 154 39.44 13.22 49.86
CA LEU A 154 38.61 14.33 50.32
C LEU A 154 37.18 13.86 50.58
N ARG A 155 36.60 14.29 51.71
CA ARG A 155 35.23 13.96 52.11
C ARG A 155 34.40 15.22 52.24
N VAL A 156 33.25 15.27 51.57
CA VAL A 156 32.38 16.45 51.46
C VAL A 156 30.99 16.14 51.99
N SER A 157 30.47 17.01 52.85
CA SER A 157 29.06 17.03 53.28
C SER A 157 28.37 18.38 53.01
N ALA A 158 29.16 19.43 52.76
CA ALA A 158 28.68 20.73 52.30
C ALA A 158 28.08 20.65 50.88
N GLY A 159 27.18 21.58 50.56
CA GLY A 159 26.75 21.81 49.19
C GLY A 159 27.43 23.04 48.59
N GLY A 160 27.53 23.14 47.26
CA GLY A 160 28.19 24.27 46.59
C GLY A 160 29.72 24.27 46.66
N THR A 161 30.33 23.17 47.09
CA THR A 161 31.79 23.00 47.15
C THR A 161 32.38 22.86 45.74
N THR A 162 33.51 23.50 45.46
CA THR A 162 34.29 23.25 44.24
C THR A 162 35.63 22.63 44.58
N ILE A 163 36.00 21.54 43.91
CA ILE A 163 37.34 20.90 44.03
C ILE A 163 37.96 20.86 42.63
N ARG A 164 39.11 21.52 42.46
CA ARG A 164 39.77 21.60 41.15
C ARG A 164 41.29 21.62 41.18
N GLY A 165 41.89 21.15 40.09
CA GLY A 165 43.34 21.25 39.85
C GLY A 165 44.21 20.38 40.75
N LEU A 166 43.67 19.30 41.33
CA LEU A 166 44.38 18.39 42.24
C LEU A 166 44.68 17.05 41.57
N VAL A 167 45.80 16.43 41.96
CA VAL A 167 46.06 14.99 41.80
C VAL A 167 45.71 14.32 43.13
N ILE A 168 44.89 13.27 43.14
CA ILE A 168 44.49 12.55 44.35
C ILE A 168 44.63 11.05 44.11
N ASN A 169 45.62 10.43 44.74
CA ASN A 169 46.08 9.09 44.40
C ASN A 169 46.58 8.29 45.62
N ARG A 170 46.73 6.97 45.44
CA ARG A 170 47.22 6.01 46.44
C ARG A 170 46.44 5.97 47.77
N PHE A 171 45.18 6.37 47.80
CA PHE A 171 44.32 6.21 48.98
C PHE A 171 43.72 4.80 49.03
N GLU A 172 43.65 4.21 50.22
CA GLU A 172 42.95 2.94 50.46
C GLU A 172 41.40 3.08 50.47
N GLY A 173 40.88 4.31 50.35
CA GLY A 173 39.46 4.63 50.16
C GLY A 173 39.18 5.19 48.76
N ASN A 174 38.19 6.08 48.65
CA ASN A 174 37.90 6.79 47.40
C ASN A 174 38.76 8.06 47.26
N ALA A 175 39.01 8.54 46.04
CA ALA A 175 39.72 9.82 45.88
C ALA A 175 38.87 10.99 46.41
N ILE A 176 37.58 11.04 46.04
CA ILE A 176 36.61 12.01 46.55
C ILE A 176 35.29 11.30 46.92
N LEU A 177 34.79 11.57 48.13
CA LEU A 177 33.50 11.10 48.62
C LEU A 177 32.59 12.27 49.02
N ILE A 178 31.45 12.41 48.35
CA ILE A 178 30.38 13.36 48.69
C ILE A 178 29.26 12.56 49.38
N THR A 179 28.86 12.92 50.60
CA THR A 179 27.83 12.18 51.38
C THR A 179 26.52 12.92 51.62
N SER A 180 26.49 14.22 51.33
CA SER A 180 25.32 15.10 51.45
C SER A 180 25.65 16.43 50.78
N GLY A 181 24.70 17.37 50.76
CA GLY A 181 24.91 18.74 50.29
C GLY A 181 25.09 18.80 48.76
N GLY A 182 24.05 19.25 48.04
CA GLY A 182 24.07 19.23 46.58
C GLY A 182 24.89 20.36 45.92
N LYS A 183 24.92 20.37 44.59
CA LYS A 183 25.54 21.44 43.76
C LYS A 183 27.06 21.58 43.89
N ASN A 184 27.78 20.49 44.18
CA ASN A 184 29.25 20.52 44.15
C ASN A 184 29.79 20.40 42.72
N LEU A 185 30.97 20.95 42.49
CA LEU A 185 31.69 20.92 41.22
C LEU A 185 33.07 20.26 41.40
N ILE A 186 33.29 19.13 40.73
CA ILE A 186 34.59 18.43 40.70
C ILE A 186 35.17 18.61 39.29
N ALA A 187 36.19 19.43 39.09
CA ALA A 187 36.66 19.79 37.74
C ALA A 187 38.19 19.85 37.62
N GLY A 188 38.77 19.31 36.55
CA GLY A 188 40.20 19.41 36.26
C GLY A 188 41.10 18.67 37.24
N ASN A 189 40.62 17.57 37.86
CA ASN A 189 41.38 16.76 38.81
C ASN A 189 41.86 15.44 38.16
N TYR A 190 42.99 14.92 38.65
CA TYR A 190 43.58 13.65 38.24
C TYR A 190 43.43 12.65 39.40
N LEU A 191 42.52 11.69 39.28
CA LEU A 191 42.06 10.82 40.36
C LEU A 191 42.47 9.36 40.09
N GLY A 192 43.43 8.87 40.87
CA GLY A 192 44.03 7.52 40.74
C GLY A 192 45.26 7.44 39.82
N THR A 193 45.76 8.57 39.32
CA THR A 193 46.89 8.63 38.40
C THR A 193 48.07 9.43 38.97
N ASP A 194 49.21 9.40 38.27
CA ASP A 194 50.32 10.30 38.51
C ASP A 194 50.03 11.73 38.02
N PRO A 195 50.85 12.73 38.41
CA PRO A 195 50.67 14.10 37.94
C PRO A 195 50.77 14.31 36.42
N THR A 196 51.33 13.37 35.64
CA THR A 196 51.23 13.41 34.17
C THR A 196 49.92 12.83 33.64
N GLY A 197 49.20 12.05 34.45
CA GLY A 197 47.98 11.33 34.08
C GLY A 197 48.21 10.11 33.19
N THR A 198 49.44 9.59 33.13
CA THR A 198 49.84 8.50 32.22
C THR A 198 50.27 7.22 32.93
N SER A 199 50.50 7.29 34.25
CA SER A 199 50.87 6.14 35.09
C SER A 199 49.82 5.88 36.17
N ASP A 200 49.56 4.60 36.39
CA ASP A 200 48.62 4.11 37.40
C ASP A 200 49.22 4.27 38.80
N LEU A 201 48.49 4.98 39.66
CA LEU A 201 48.77 5.14 41.08
C LEU A 201 47.46 5.06 41.88
N GLY A 202 46.63 4.09 41.50
CA GLY A 202 45.24 3.93 41.90
C GLY A 202 44.92 4.22 43.36
N ASN A 203 43.72 4.74 43.58
CA ASN A 203 43.05 4.60 44.87
C ASN A 203 42.41 3.20 44.91
N ALA A 204 42.44 2.50 46.04
CA ALA A 204 41.89 1.15 46.16
C ALA A 204 40.35 1.11 46.04
N GLY A 205 39.67 2.22 46.36
CA GLY A 205 38.24 2.41 46.12
C GLY A 205 37.96 3.07 44.76
N ARG A 206 37.02 4.00 44.72
CA ARG A 206 36.59 4.71 43.50
C ARG A 206 37.37 5.99 43.26
N GLY A 207 37.34 6.48 42.02
CA GLY A 207 37.73 7.87 41.74
C GLY A 207 36.79 8.85 42.45
N ILE A 208 35.49 8.77 42.18
CA ILE A 208 34.47 9.62 42.83
C ILE A 208 33.29 8.76 43.29
N LEU A 209 32.85 8.98 44.53
CA LEU A 209 31.60 8.43 45.07
C LEU A 209 30.67 9.56 45.53
N ILE A 210 29.47 9.63 44.96
CA ILE A 210 28.41 10.58 45.31
C ILE A 210 27.27 9.80 45.96
N MET A 211 27.07 9.97 47.27
CA MET A 211 26.00 9.32 48.03
C MET A 211 24.95 10.36 48.45
N SER A 212 23.69 10.10 48.12
CA SER A 212 22.52 10.88 48.60
C SER A 212 22.67 12.41 48.47
N SER A 213 23.33 12.88 47.41
CA SER A 213 23.58 14.30 47.14
C SER A 213 23.22 14.66 45.69
N ASN A 214 22.37 15.67 45.52
CA ASN A 214 21.76 16.06 44.24
C ASN A 214 22.53 17.17 43.51
N ASP A 215 22.20 17.41 42.24
CA ASP A 215 22.64 18.55 41.43
C ASP A 215 24.18 18.69 41.28
N ASN A 216 24.94 17.61 41.51
CA ASN A 216 26.40 17.64 41.46
C ASN A 216 26.92 17.62 40.01
N THR A 217 28.03 18.32 39.74
CA THR A 217 28.70 18.33 38.44
C THR A 217 30.09 17.70 38.55
N VAL A 218 30.36 16.68 37.73
CA VAL A 218 31.68 16.07 37.54
C VAL A 218 32.19 16.42 36.16
N GLY A 219 33.26 17.22 36.14
CA GLY A 219 33.91 17.79 34.98
C GLY A 219 33.31 19.13 34.59
N GLY A 220 33.36 19.48 33.31
CA GLY A 220 32.86 20.74 32.78
C GLY A 220 33.13 20.88 31.28
N THR A 221 32.91 22.09 30.74
CA THR A 221 33.11 22.39 29.32
C THR A 221 34.20 23.42 29.04
N GLY A 222 34.83 23.99 30.09
CA GLY A 222 36.08 24.71 29.97
C GLY A 222 37.22 23.77 29.61
N GLY A 223 38.22 24.27 28.86
CA GLY A 223 39.32 23.46 28.31
C GLY A 223 40.25 22.78 29.32
N SER A 224 40.05 23.01 30.62
CA SER A 224 40.75 22.35 31.74
C SER A 224 39.79 21.82 32.82
N ASP A 225 38.48 21.77 32.56
CA ASP A 225 37.49 21.33 33.55
C ASP A 225 37.33 19.80 33.58
N GLY A 226 37.77 19.09 32.54
CA GLY A 226 37.69 17.64 32.46
C GLY A 226 38.57 16.94 33.49
N ASN A 227 38.02 15.98 34.24
CA ASN A 227 38.82 15.15 35.15
C ASN A 227 39.40 13.95 34.39
N ILE A 228 40.55 13.46 34.86
CA ILE A 228 41.12 12.15 34.51
C ILE A 228 40.82 11.22 35.69
N ILE A 229 40.07 10.15 35.48
CA ILE A 229 39.55 9.27 36.54
C ILE A 229 39.85 7.83 36.18
N SER A 230 41.05 7.37 36.55
CA SER A 230 41.71 6.20 35.96
C SER A 230 42.63 5.52 36.98
N GLY A 231 42.92 4.23 36.80
CA GLY A 231 43.73 3.43 37.74
C GLY A 231 43.04 3.01 39.06
N ASN A 232 41.79 3.41 39.31
CA ASN A 232 41.15 3.14 40.62
C ASN A 232 40.66 1.69 40.76
N GLY A 233 40.67 1.15 41.98
CA GLY A 233 40.37 -0.27 42.30
C GLY A 233 38.90 -0.68 42.21
N GLU A 234 37.97 0.28 42.18
CA GLU A 234 36.54 0.06 41.93
C GLU A 234 36.07 0.88 40.71
N GLU A 235 34.82 1.38 40.69
CA GLU A 235 34.35 2.20 39.57
C GLU A 235 35.06 3.57 39.49
N GLY A 236 35.17 4.13 38.28
CA GLY A 236 35.65 5.51 38.10
C GLY A 236 34.76 6.52 38.82
N ILE A 237 33.46 6.52 38.48
CA ILE A 237 32.43 7.34 39.16
C ILE A 237 31.28 6.45 39.59
N LYS A 238 30.83 6.56 40.84
CA LYS A 238 29.55 6.00 41.30
C LYS A 238 28.66 7.07 41.90
N VAL A 239 27.40 7.08 41.49
CA VAL A 239 26.31 7.86 42.09
C VAL A 239 25.36 6.87 42.77
N GLU A 240 25.10 7.04 44.06
CA GLU A 240 24.32 6.10 44.86
C GLU A 240 23.22 6.81 45.68
N GLY A 241 21.97 6.58 45.28
CA GLY A 241 20.79 6.85 46.10
C GLY A 241 20.52 5.73 47.10
N THR A 242 19.41 5.88 47.83
CA THR A 242 18.87 4.82 48.70
C THR A 242 17.65 4.17 48.04
N LEU A 243 17.28 2.98 48.50
CA LEU A 243 16.04 2.32 48.06
C LEU A 243 14.83 3.21 48.40
N GLY A 244 14.20 3.78 47.37
CA GLY A 244 13.11 4.75 47.48
C GLY A 244 13.53 6.22 47.62
N GLY A 245 14.83 6.52 47.62
CA GLY A 245 15.40 7.88 47.71
C GLY A 245 16.43 8.13 46.62
N HIS A 246 15.99 8.62 45.47
CA HIS A 246 16.84 8.82 44.29
C HIS A 246 17.78 10.03 44.45
N VAL A 247 19.03 9.88 43.97
CA VAL A 247 19.89 11.04 43.68
C VAL A 247 19.44 11.65 42.35
N THR A 248 19.31 12.97 42.27
CA THR A 248 18.80 13.66 41.07
C THR A 248 19.74 14.75 40.56
N GLY A 249 19.67 15.05 39.26
CA GLY A 249 20.31 16.22 38.66
C GLY A 249 21.84 16.15 38.52
N THR A 250 22.45 14.97 38.65
CA THR A 250 23.91 14.84 38.50
C THR A 250 24.32 14.99 37.04
N VAL A 251 25.32 15.81 36.76
CA VAL A 251 25.89 16.03 35.41
C VAL A 251 27.33 15.52 35.38
N ILE A 252 27.65 14.61 34.47
CA ILE A 252 29.01 14.08 34.26
C ILE A 252 29.42 14.44 32.84
N GLN A 253 30.37 15.34 32.63
CA GLN A 253 30.73 15.86 31.30
C GLN A 253 32.22 16.19 31.15
N GLY A 254 32.79 15.96 29.97
CA GLY A 254 34.16 16.36 29.62
C GLY A 254 35.28 15.51 30.26
N ASN A 255 34.98 14.36 30.86
CA ASN A 255 35.97 13.55 31.61
C ASN A 255 36.59 12.43 30.77
N PHE A 256 37.83 12.04 31.08
CA PHE A 256 38.39 10.74 30.67
C PHE A 256 38.30 9.78 31.85
N ILE A 257 37.63 8.64 31.66
CA ILE A 257 37.30 7.67 32.72
C ILE A 257 37.80 6.28 32.28
N GLY A 258 39.01 5.93 32.71
CA GLY A 258 39.73 4.71 32.34
C GLY A 258 40.81 4.84 31.25
N PRO A 259 40.84 5.88 30.38
CA PRO A 259 42.04 6.23 29.61
C PRO A 259 43.08 7.03 30.40
N ASP A 260 44.27 7.17 29.83
CA ASP A 260 45.27 8.15 30.26
C ASP A 260 44.87 9.61 29.91
N SER A 261 45.68 10.58 30.32
CA SER A 261 45.49 12.01 30.03
C SER A 261 45.56 12.36 28.53
N THR A 262 46.08 11.47 27.68
CA THR A 262 46.03 11.64 26.21
C THR A 262 44.73 11.10 25.60
N GLY A 263 44.03 10.22 26.31
CA GLY A 263 42.85 9.51 25.82
C GLY A 263 43.17 8.42 24.78
N ALA A 264 44.45 8.07 24.61
CA ALA A 264 44.94 7.14 23.58
C ALA A 264 45.52 5.83 24.16
N ALA A 265 45.79 5.76 25.47
CA ALA A 265 46.18 4.53 26.16
C ALA A 265 45.19 4.16 27.27
N ALA A 266 45.02 2.86 27.52
CA ALA A 266 44.20 2.36 28.61
C ALA A 266 44.95 2.46 29.95
N LEU A 267 44.29 3.08 30.93
CA LEU A 267 44.72 3.17 32.32
C LEU A 267 43.57 2.70 33.23
N PRO A 268 43.18 1.42 33.11
CA PRO A 268 41.91 0.86 33.62
C PRO A 268 41.59 1.27 35.06
N ASN A 269 40.34 1.67 35.32
CA ASN A 269 39.75 1.38 36.62
C ASN A 269 39.39 -0.12 36.66
N ASP A 270 39.54 -0.78 37.81
CA ASP A 270 39.26 -2.21 37.99
C ASP A 270 37.75 -2.52 38.05
N GLY A 271 36.90 -1.52 38.31
CA GLY A 271 35.44 -1.61 38.18
C GLY A 271 34.91 -1.12 36.83
N GLY A 272 33.63 -0.73 36.80
CA GLY A 272 33.00 -0.07 35.64
C GLY A 272 33.41 1.40 35.50
N GLY A 273 33.05 2.03 34.38
CA GLY A 273 33.35 3.45 34.16
C GLY A 273 32.49 4.37 35.04
N ILE A 274 31.18 4.33 34.81
CA ILE A 274 30.17 5.09 35.56
C ILE A 274 29.08 4.13 36.07
N TYR A 275 28.69 4.22 37.34
CA TYR A 275 27.56 3.49 37.90
C TYR A 275 26.53 4.45 38.53
N LEU A 276 25.34 4.53 37.92
CA LEU A 276 24.20 5.33 38.36
C LEU A 276 23.19 4.45 39.10
N ARG A 277 23.39 4.26 40.41
CA ARG A 277 22.57 3.38 41.25
C ARG A 277 21.54 4.17 42.05
N PHE A 278 20.25 3.92 41.82
CA PHE A 278 19.15 4.72 42.34
C PHE A 278 19.37 6.22 42.08
N ALA A 279 19.81 6.54 40.85
CA ALA A 279 20.03 7.89 40.39
C ALA A 279 19.14 8.17 39.19
N SER A 280 18.48 9.33 39.18
CA SER A 280 17.49 9.71 38.18
C SER A 280 17.70 11.11 37.66
N SER A 281 17.18 11.43 36.48
CA SER A 281 17.35 12.75 35.85
C SER A 281 18.83 13.21 35.79
N SER A 282 19.76 12.26 35.68
CA SER A 282 21.19 12.53 35.55
C SER A 282 21.58 12.61 34.08
N THR A 283 22.54 13.46 33.76
CA THR A 283 23.05 13.64 32.39
C THR A 283 24.51 13.18 32.32
N VAL A 284 24.80 12.22 31.45
CA VAL A 284 26.17 11.83 31.10
C VAL A 284 26.48 12.35 29.70
N GLY A 285 27.41 13.29 29.63
CA GLY A 285 27.87 13.96 28.42
C GLY A 285 27.05 15.21 28.08
N GLY A 286 27.01 15.58 26.81
CA GLY A 286 26.30 16.76 26.33
C GLY A 286 26.45 16.99 24.83
N LEU A 287 25.75 18.00 24.31
CA LEU A 287 25.64 18.28 22.86
C LEU A 287 26.90 18.88 22.21
N THR A 288 28.01 19.00 22.93
CA THR A 288 29.25 19.62 22.44
C THR A 288 30.43 18.70 22.66
N SER A 289 31.47 18.81 21.83
CA SER A 289 32.72 18.04 22.00
C SER A 289 33.43 18.31 23.33
N ALA A 290 33.20 19.47 23.96
CA ALA A 290 33.74 19.78 25.28
C ALA A 290 32.97 19.10 26.43
N ALA A 291 31.70 18.71 26.21
CA ALA A 291 30.90 17.97 27.19
C ALA A 291 31.09 16.44 27.08
N ARG A 292 31.70 15.94 26.00
CA ARG A 292 31.94 14.51 25.76
C ARG A 292 32.80 13.89 26.86
N ASN A 293 32.30 12.81 27.48
CA ASN A 293 33.17 11.92 28.23
C ASN A 293 33.79 10.87 27.30
N VAL A 294 34.99 10.39 27.63
CA VAL A 294 35.62 9.21 27.03
C VAL A 294 35.72 8.14 28.13
N ILE A 295 34.88 7.11 28.02
CA ILE A 295 34.65 6.09 29.04
C ILE A 295 35.12 4.76 28.45
N SER A 296 36.36 4.37 28.71
CA SER A 296 37.00 3.26 27.99
C SER A 296 38.10 2.60 28.83
N GLY A 297 38.45 1.35 28.49
CA GLY A 297 39.52 0.59 29.13
C GLY A 297 39.21 0.06 30.53
N ASN A 298 38.04 0.34 31.13
CA ASN A 298 37.70 -0.11 32.49
C ASN A 298 37.41 -1.62 32.54
N LYS A 299 37.75 -2.32 33.64
CA LYS A 299 37.75 -3.79 33.66
C LYS A 299 36.41 -4.45 34.02
N GLY A 300 35.56 -3.77 34.78
CA GLY A 300 34.23 -4.24 35.18
C GLY A 300 34.11 -4.77 36.61
N PRO A 301 32.96 -4.58 37.29
CA PRO A 301 32.77 -5.06 38.67
C PRO A 301 32.98 -6.57 38.81
N GLN A 302 33.92 -6.97 39.68
CA GLN A 302 34.33 -8.37 39.89
C GLN A 302 33.22 -9.29 40.44
N THR A 303 32.06 -8.76 40.83
CA THR A 303 31.05 -9.45 41.63
C THR A 303 29.79 -9.91 40.87
N ASN A 304 29.54 -9.40 39.67
CA ASN A 304 28.41 -9.82 38.81
C ASN A 304 28.83 -10.34 37.42
N GLY A 305 30.12 -10.27 37.07
CA GLY A 305 30.68 -10.84 35.84
C GLY A 305 30.36 -10.07 34.55
N LYS A 306 29.80 -8.85 34.65
CA LYS A 306 29.55 -7.96 33.51
C LYS A 306 30.41 -6.70 33.65
N GLY A 307 31.29 -6.46 32.68
CA GLY A 307 32.06 -5.21 32.63
C GLY A 307 31.33 -4.14 31.83
N SER A 308 30.69 -3.19 32.52
CA SER A 308 29.93 -2.11 31.89
C SER A 308 30.72 -0.79 31.82
N GLY A 309 30.66 -0.10 30.67
CA GLY A 309 31.13 1.28 30.54
C GLY A 309 30.27 2.23 31.38
N ILE A 310 28.95 2.15 31.23
CA ILE A 310 27.94 2.80 32.07
C ILE A 310 26.93 1.75 32.55
N ASP A 311 26.67 1.69 33.85
CA ASP A 311 25.61 0.87 34.48
C ASP A 311 24.55 1.79 35.10
N ILE A 312 23.27 1.54 34.85
CA ILE A 312 22.14 2.38 35.27
C ILE A 312 21.05 1.53 35.92
N ILE A 313 20.74 1.87 37.17
CA ILE A 313 19.60 1.36 37.95
C ILE A 313 18.81 2.58 38.45
N GLY A 314 18.04 3.21 37.56
CA GLY A 314 17.25 4.40 37.88
C GLY A 314 16.78 5.18 36.65
N ASP A 315 15.73 5.98 36.83
CA ASP A 315 14.92 6.47 35.71
C ASP A 315 15.30 7.85 35.16
N ASP A 316 14.72 8.24 34.01
CA ASP A 316 14.79 9.61 33.45
C ASP A 316 16.22 10.09 33.11
N ASN A 317 17.17 9.18 32.96
CA ASN A 317 18.56 9.53 32.70
C ASN A 317 18.80 9.87 31.22
N THR A 318 19.83 10.68 30.93
CA THR A 318 20.20 11.07 29.55
C THR A 318 21.69 10.83 29.32
N ILE A 319 22.02 9.95 28.38
CA ILE A 319 23.39 9.59 28.01
C ILE A 319 23.64 10.10 26.59
N GLN A 320 24.42 11.15 26.38
CA GLN A 320 24.54 11.82 25.08
C GLN A 320 25.96 12.35 24.78
N GLY A 321 26.40 12.21 23.53
CA GLY A 321 27.64 12.79 23.02
C GLY A 321 28.95 12.13 23.48
N ASN A 322 28.87 10.99 24.18
CA ASN A 322 30.02 10.29 24.79
C ASN A 322 30.71 9.33 23.82
N PHE A 323 31.98 9.02 24.09
CA PHE A 323 32.65 7.83 23.57
C PHE A 323 32.72 6.78 24.68
N ILE A 324 32.21 5.58 24.41
CA ILE A 324 32.07 4.48 25.37
C ILE A 324 32.70 3.23 24.74
N GLY A 325 33.93 2.89 25.14
CA GLY A 325 34.76 1.86 24.51
C GLY A 325 35.88 2.38 23.59
N PRO A 326 35.63 3.32 22.65
CA PRO A 326 36.71 3.90 21.84
C PRO A 326 37.65 4.82 22.62
N ASN A 327 38.82 5.07 22.04
CA ASN A 327 39.76 6.14 22.39
C ASN A 327 39.15 7.54 22.21
N ALA A 328 39.87 8.59 22.64
CA ALA A 328 39.41 9.98 22.53
C ALA A 328 39.29 10.51 21.09
N ALA A 329 39.84 9.81 20.10
CA ALA A 329 39.61 10.08 18.67
C ALA A 329 38.29 9.49 18.16
N GLY A 330 37.74 8.47 18.84
CA GLY A 330 36.55 7.73 18.42
C GLY A 330 36.81 6.75 17.28
N THR A 331 38.06 6.31 17.09
CA THR A 331 38.51 5.51 15.94
C THR A 331 38.97 4.10 16.29
N ASP A 332 39.43 3.86 17.52
CA ASP A 332 40.02 2.58 17.91
C ASP A 332 39.51 2.17 19.30
N LEU A 333 39.29 0.86 19.48
CA LEU A 333 38.92 0.27 20.76
C LEU A 333 40.14 0.21 21.69
N LEU A 334 39.95 0.55 22.97
CA LEU A 334 41.06 0.84 23.90
C LEU A 334 41.07 -0.12 25.10
N GLY A 335 41.76 -1.26 24.92
CA GLY A 335 42.29 -2.11 25.99
C GLY A 335 41.28 -2.82 26.91
N ASP A 336 40.07 -3.07 26.43
CA ASP A 336 38.92 -3.37 27.28
C ASP A 336 38.65 -4.87 27.56
N SER A 337 38.32 -5.15 28.81
CA SER A 337 37.48 -6.30 29.20
C SER A 337 36.02 -5.88 29.43
N GLN A 338 35.63 -4.70 28.92
CA GLN A 338 34.24 -4.24 28.90
C GLN A 338 33.43 -5.18 28.01
N THR A 339 32.45 -5.85 28.61
CA THR A 339 31.48 -6.68 27.89
C THR A 339 30.26 -5.86 27.46
N ILE A 340 29.93 -4.78 28.15
CA ILE A 340 28.74 -3.96 27.89
C ILE A 340 29.12 -2.48 27.78
N GLY A 341 28.61 -1.78 26.76
CA GLY A 341 28.78 -0.33 26.64
C GLY A 341 27.90 0.41 27.65
N VAL A 342 26.58 0.25 27.52
CA VAL A 342 25.57 0.78 28.46
C VAL A 342 24.63 -0.33 28.92
N ASP A 343 24.54 -0.58 30.22
CA ASP A 343 23.60 -1.52 30.85
C ASP A 343 22.43 -0.76 31.51
N LEU A 344 21.21 -1.01 31.06
CA LEU A 344 19.97 -0.56 31.69
C LEU A 344 19.38 -1.72 32.50
N SER A 345 19.61 -1.69 33.81
CA SER A 345 19.26 -2.76 34.76
C SER A 345 18.11 -2.34 35.67
N SER A 346 16.89 -2.36 35.12
CA SER A 346 15.66 -1.77 35.72
C SER A 346 15.74 -0.25 35.77
N ALA A 347 15.93 0.34 34.60
CA ALA A 347 15.94 1.79 34.39
C ALA A 347 14.87 2.14 33.37
N ASP A 348 13.95 3.06 33.73
CA ASP A 348 12.86 3.47 32.84
C ASP A 348 13.09 4.87 32.28
N ARG A 349 12.48 5.15 31.11
CA ARG A 349 12.43 6.49 30.50
C ARG A 349 13.81 7.13 30.26
N THR A 350 14.86 6.31 30.16
CA THR A 350 16.23 6.74 29.88
C THR A 350 16.44 6.93 28.39
N THR A 351 17.08 8.04 28.01
CA THR A 351 17.46 8.34 26.63
C THR A 351 18.96 8.11 26.43
N ILE A 352 19.31 7.23 25.50
CA ILE A 352 20.69 7.02 25.03
C ILE A 352 20.79 7.67 23.65
N GLY A 353 21.45 8.81 23.58
CA GLY A 353 21.71 9.60 22.38
C GLY A 353 20.71 10.73 22.17
N GLY A 354 20.27 10.90 20.92
CA GLY A 354 19.26 11.88 20.50
C GLY A 354 19.39 12.29 19.04
N THR A 355 18.40 13.04 18.54
CA THR A 355 18.31 13.46 17.13
C THR A 355 19.39 14.45 16.67
N ALA A 356 19.98 15.21 17.60
CA ALA A 356 21.04 16.18 17.29
C ALA A 356 22.39 15.48 17.04
N PRO A 357 23.20 15.88 16.03
CA PRO A 357 24.52 15.29 15.79
C PRO A 357 25.48 15.35 16.99
N GLY A 358 25.33 16.34 17.89
CA GLY A 358 26.09 16.44 19.13
C GLY A 358 25.64 15.48 20.23
N ALA A 359 24.43 14.91 20.14
CA ALA A 359 23.90 13.96 21.12
C ALA A 359 24.39 12.53 20.88
N ARG A 360 24.95 12.23 19.71
CA ARG A 360 25.33 10.86 19.31
C ARG A 360 26.44 10.32 20.21
N ASN A 361 26.18 9.19 20.87
CA ASN A 361 27.25 8.42 21.50
C ASN A 361 27.93 7.53 20.44
N VAL A 362 29.22 7.27 20.62
CA VAL A 362 29.97 6.22 19.91
C VAL A 362 30.24 5.10 20.89
N ILE A 363 29.66 3.93 20.66
CA ILE A 363 29.60 2.81 21.61
C ILE A 363 30.26 1.59 20.97
N ALA A 364 31.31 1.07 21.58
CA ALA A 364 32.06 -0.09 21.15
C ALA A 364 32.39 -1.01 22.34
N VAL A 365 32.57 -2.30 22.09
CA VAL A 365 32.95 -3.29 23.11
C VAL A 365 33.86 -4.38 22.51
N ALA A 366 34.70 -4.97 23.35
CA ALA A 366 35.56 -6.08 22.98
C ALA A 366 34.81 -7.41 22.74
N LEU A 367 35.47 -8.28 21.97
CA LEU A 367 35.18 -9.70 21.97
C LEU A 367 35.60 -10.30 23.31
N GLY A 368 34.62 -10.70 24.13
CA GLY A 368 34.89 -11.59 25.25
C GLY A 368 35.55 -12.90 24.76
N THR A 369 36.65 -13.29 25.38
CA THR A 369 37.43 -14.47 24.98
C THR A 369 36.58 -15.74 25.08
N GLN A 370 36.19 -16.29 23.93
CA GLN A 370 35.61 -17.63 23.71
C GLN A 370 34.73 -18.20 24.86
N GLY A 371 33.43 -17.95 24.80
CA GLY A 371 32.41 -18.75 25.50
C GLY A 371 31.46 -18.01 26.44
N ILE A 372 31.69 -16.72 26.73
CA ILE A 372 30.76 -15.90 27.54
C ILE A 372 29.82 -15.14 26.61
N ILE A 373 28.52 -15.45 26.72
CA ILE A 373 27.46 -15.14 25.74
C ILE A 373 26.68 -13.84 26.01
N THR A 374 27.27 -12.87 26.72
CA THR A 374 26.60 -11.62 27.13
C THR A 374 27.44 -10.35 26.91
N SER A 375 27.96 -10.17 25.69
CA SER A 375 28.52 -8.88 25.25
C SER A 375 27.50 -8.10 24.41
N ALA A 376 27.32 -6.81 24.76
CA ALA A 376 26.30 -5.95 24.16
C ALA A 376 26.77 -4.49 24.05
N GLY A 377 26.51 -3.80 22.93
CA GLY A 377 26.72 -2.34 22.87
C GLY A 377 25.80 -1.61 23.86
N VAL A 378 24.49 -1.89 23.78
CA VAL A 378 23.48 -1.48 24.76
C VAL A 378 22.71 -2.71 25.22
N PHE A 379 22.51 -2.85 26.53
CA PHE A 379 21.73 -3.93 27.15
C PHE A 379 20.50 -3.35 27.86
N LEU A 380 19.33 -3.96 27.67
CA LEU A 380 18.09 -3.63 28.39
C LEU A 380 17.56 -4.87 29.11
N SER A 381 17.42 -4.79 30.43
CA SER A 381 16.79 -5.84 31.23
C SER A 381 15.30 -6.01 30.91
N THR A 382 14.75 -7.19 31.25
CA THR A 382 13.31 -7.53 31.18
C THR A 382 12.37 -6.56 31.93
N SER A 383 12.93 -5.72 32.79
CA SER A 383 12.26 -4.79 33.69
C SER A 383 12.37 -3.32 33.29
N SER A 384 13.12 -3.01 32.22
CA SER A 384 13.36 -1.63 31.77
C SER A 384 12.36 -1.26 30.67
N THR A 385 11.65 -0.13 30.80
CA THR A 385 10.60 0.29 29.83
C THR A 385 10.65 1.79 29.51
N ASP A 386 10.00 2.17 28.41
CA ASP A 386 9.94 3.53 27.86
C ASP A 386 11.32 4.15 27.52
N ASN A 387 12.37 3.33 27.39
CA ASN A 387 13.70 3.80 27.03
C ASN A 387 13.81 4.05 25.52
N ALA A 388 14.62 5.04 25.15
CA ALA A 388 14.85 5.46 23.77
C ALA A 388 16.34 5.46 23.45
N ILE A 389 16.75 4.64 22.47
CA ILE A 389 18.12 4.57 21.97
C ILE A 389 18.12 5.23 20.60
N GLU A 390 18.58 6.48 20.49
CA GLU A 390 18.40 7.32 19.30
C GLU A 390 19.72 7.93 18.81
N GLY A 391 19.99 7.87 17.50
CA GLY A 391 21.07 8.59 16.83
C GLY A 391 22.49 8.09 17.10
N ASN A 392 22.67 6.99 17.83
CA ASN A 392 23.99 6.50 18.24
C ASN A 392 24.74 5.78 17.11
N TYR A 393 26.06 5.76 17.25
CA TYR A 393 26.97 4.94 16.46
C TYR A 393 27.42 3.77 17.33
N ILE A 394 27.05 2.54 16.95
CA ILE A 394 27.23 1.33 17.76
C ILE A 394 28.04 0.32 16.95
N GLY A 395 29.21 -0.06 17.45
CA GLY A 395 30.21 -0.90 16.76
C GLY A 395 30.91 -0.23 15.58
N VAL A 396 30.69 1.08 15.40
CA VAL A 396 31.25 1.89 14.31
C VAL A 396 31.96 3.13 14.86
N ASP A 397 32.86 3.71 14.08
CA ASP A 397 33.67 4.88 14.46
C ASP A 397 32.84 6.18 14.56
N VAL A 398 33.47 7.26 15.03
CA VAL A 398 32.85 8.60 15.12
C VAL A 398 32.32 9.15 13.78
N THR A 399 32.80 8.67 12.63
CA THR A 399 32.25 9.03 11.31
C THR A 399 31.13 8.09 10.85
N GLY A 400 30.98 6.93 11.49
CA GLY A 400 30.06 5.87 11.09
C GLY A 400 30.43 5.24 9.73
N THR A 401 31.72 5.20 9.38
CA THR A 401 32.23 4.66 8.11
C THR A 401 33.19 3.49 8.25
N ALA A 402 33.68 3.21 9.46
CA ALA A 402 34.51 2.04 9.79
C ALA A 402 33.97 1.33 11.05
N LEU A 403 34.33 0.06 11.23
CA LEU A 403 34.03 -0.70 12.45
C LEU A 403 35.02 -0.35 13.57
N VAL A 404 34.55 -0.30 14.82
CA VAL A 404 35.38 -0.09 16.02
C VAL A 404 34.90 -1.04 17.11
N GLY A 405 35.70 -2.08 17.39
CA GLY A 405 35.22 -3.25 18.13
C GLY A 405 34.16 -4.02 17.36
N SER A 406 34.02 -5.32 17.63
CA SER A 406 33.11 -6.17 16.84
C SER A 406 32.86 -7.53 17.52
N GLY A 407 31.77 -7.66 18.27
CA GLY A 407 31.45 -8.90 18.99
C GLY A 407 30.14 -8.83 19.76
N GLY A 408 29.44 -9.97 19.90
CA GLY A 408 28.19 -10.01 20.66
C GLY A 408 27.01 -9.41 19.91
N ILE A 409 26.23 -8.57 20.59
CA ILE A 409 24.98 -7.96 20.09
C ILE A 409 25.10 -6.43 20.10
N GLY A 410 24.59 -5.72 19.10
CA GLY A 410 24.63 -4.24 19.09
C GLY A 410 23.69 -3.65 20.15
N VAL A 411 22.41 -4.00 20.09
CA VAL A 411 21.40 -3.72 21.12
C VAL A 411 20.74 -5.04 21.55
N GLU A 412 20.92 -5.42 22.82
CA GLU A 412 20.30 -6.60 23.43
C GLU A 412 19.08 -6.20 24.26
N HIS A 413 17.88 -6.37 23.71
CA HIS A 413 16.61 -6.14 24.39
C HIS A 413 16.01 -7.44 24.91
N ARG A 414 15.79 -7.54 26.24
CA ARG A 414 15.17 -8.71 26.88
C ARG A 414 13.72 -8.54 27.30
N GLY A 415 13.06 -7.45 26.88
CA GLY A 415 11.64 -7.18 27.16
C GLY A 415 11.40 -5.78 27.73
N GLY A 416 10.12 -5.40 27.81
CA GLY A 416 9.69 -4.04 28.14
C GLY A 416 9.36 -3.22 26.88
N ILE A 417 8.62 -2.13 27.02
CA ILE A 417 8.19 -1.33 25.86
C ILE A 417 9.28 -0.30 25.58
N ASN A 418 10.27 -0.66 24.77
CA ASN A 418 11.41 0.21 24.46
C ASN A 418 11.45 0.55 22.96
N ARG A 419 12.21 1.61 22.60
CA ARG A 419 12.41 2.01 21.21
C ARG A 419 13.89 2.11 20.84
N VAL A 420 14.24 1.48 19.72
CA VAL A 420 15.54 1.67 19.05
C VAL A 420 15.31 2.51 17.80
N GLY A 421 15.81 3.74 17.85
CA GLY A 421 15.67 4.77 16.85
C GLY A 421 14.33 5.52 16.91
N GLY A 422 13.87 6.02 15.77
CA GLY A 422 12.62 6.76 15.67
C GLY A 422 12.42 7.41 14.31
N PRO A 423 11.20 7.92 14.02
CA PRO A 423 10.87 8.51 12.73
C PRO A 423 11.45 9.93 12.51
N MET A 424 12.00 10.56 13.55
CA MET A 424 12.57 11.89 13.44
C MET A 424 13.94 11.84 12.75
N PRO A 425 14.25 12.76 11.82
CA PRO A 425 15.58 12.86 11.23
C PRO A 425 16.68 12.91 12.29
N GLY A 426 17.67 12.02 12.16
CA GLY A 426 18.77 11.88 13.12
C GLY A 426 18.49 10.96 14.31
N ALA A 427 17.27 10.46 14.52
CA ALA A 427 16.98 9.46 15.56
C ALA A 427 17.49 8.05 15.20
N GLY A 428 17.75 7.76 13.92
CA GLY A 428 18.29 6.47 13.48
C GLY A 428 19.70 6.19 14.02
N ASN A 429 19.90 5.03 14.64
CA ASN A 429 21.23 4.55 15.02
C ASN A 429 21.94 3.93 13.81
N VAL A 430 23.28 3.92 13.82
CA VAL A 430 24.11 3.16 12.88
C VAL A 430 24.73 1.99 13.64
N ILE A 431 24.46 0.75 13.21
CA ILE A 431 24.81 -0.47 13.94
C ILE A 431 25.52 -1.47 13.01
N GLY A 432 26.79 -1.77 13.30
CA GLY A 432 27.62 -2.70 12.51
C GLY A 432 28.63 -3.47 13.35
N GLY A 433 29.17 -4.57 12.81
CA GLY A 433 30.24 -5.35 13.45
C GLY A 433 29.80 -6.40 14.47
N PHE A 434 28.50 -6.66 14.65
CA PHE A 434 28.00 -7.60 15.66
C PHE A 434 27.64 -8.98 15.09
N ARG A 435 27.51 -10.00 15.96
CA ARG A 435 26.84 -11.25 15.58
C ARG A 435 25.35 -11.00 15.27
N THR A 436 24.75 -10.05 15.97
CA THR A 436 23.38 -9.62 15.78
C THR A 436 23.31 -8.11 16.04
N GLY A 437 22.86 -7.31 15.07
CA GLY A 437 22.74 -5.86 15.25
C GLY A 437 21.76 -5.50 16.37
N ILE A 438 20.55 -6.04 16.32
CA ILE A 438 19.53 -5.90 17.37
C ILE A 438 18.94 -7.27 17.71
N SER A 439 18.92 -7.65 18.98
CA SER A 439 18.09 -8.75 19.50
C SER A 439 16.83 -8.17 20.14
N ALA A 440 15.65 -8.64 19.74
CA ALA A 440 14.37 -8.03 20.02
C ALA A 440 13.38 -9.00 20.67
N ASP A 441 13.28 -8.94 22.00
CA ASP A 441 12.20 -9.54 22.79
C ASP A 441 11.00 -8.58 22.99
N ASP A 442 10.00 -9.01 23.76
CA ASP A 442 8.64 -8.48 23.86
C ASP A 442 8.53 -6.96 23.94
N GLY A 443 7.79 -6.36 23.00
CA GLY A 443 7.40 -4.94 23.03
C GLY A 443 8.35 -3.96 22.34
N LEU A 444 9.42 -4.44 21.68
CA LEU A 444 10.39 -3.55 21.02
C LEU A 444 9.84 -2.88 19.75
N LEU A 445 10.03 -1.57 19.65
CA LEU A 445 9.82 -0.79 18.42
C LEU A 445 11.19 -0.40 17.80
N VAL A 446 11.45 -0.80 16.56
CA VAL A 446 12.72 -0.53 15.85
C VAL A 446 12.44 0.35 14.63
N GLN A 447 12.92 1.60 14.59
CA GLN A 447 12.58 2.57 13.54
C GLN A 447 13.75 3.47 13.09
N GLY A 448 13.83 3.73 11.79
CA GLY A 448 14.76 4.72 11.21
C GLY A 448 16.25 4.35 11.25
N ASN A 449 16.62 3.13 11.67
CA ASN A 449 18.01 2.73 11.89
C ASN A 449 18.72 2.30 10.60
N LEU A 450 20.05 2.38 10.60
CA LEU A 450 20.94 1.84 9.58
C LEU A 450 21.69 0.65 10.18
N ILE A 451 21.43 -0.56 9.69
CA ILE A 451 21.88 -1.82 10.32
C ILE A 451 22.62 -2.67 9.29
N GLY A 452 23.92 -2.89 9.52
CA GLY A 452 24.83 -3.60 8.61
C GLY A 452 25.50 -2.68 7.57
N THR A 453 25.30 -1.37 7.67
CA THR A 453 25.78 -0.37 6.70
C THR A 453 26.35 0.87 7.40
N ASN A 454 27.18 1.62 6.68
CA ASN A 454 27.71 2.91 7.10
C ASN A 454 26.61 3.99 7.26
N ALA A 455 26.98 5.13 7.87
CA ALA A 455 26.08 6.25 8.16
C ALA A 455 25.44 6.94 6.93
N THR A 456 25.87 6.61 5.72
CA THR A 456 25.26 7.07 4.45
C THR A 456 24.37 6.01 3.80
N GLY A 457 24.39 4.77 4.29
CA GLY A 457 23.63 3.65 3.73
C GLY A 457 24.13 3.18 2.36
N THR A 458 25.42 3.34 2.06
CA THR A 458 26.00 3.03 0.74
C THR A 458 27.16 2.02 0.77
N ALA A 459 27.62 1.61 1.95
CA ALA A 459 28.71 0.63 2.09
C ALA A 459 28.46 -0.26 3.31
N ALA A 460 28.79 -1.55 3.19
CA ALA A 460 28.55 -2.53 4.24
C ALA A 460 29.49 -2.33 5.45
N LEU A 461 28.91 -2.36 6.65
CA LEU A 461 29.57 -2.49 7.94
C LEU A 461 28.95 -3.72 8.62
N PRO A 462 29.30 -4.94 8.15
CA PRO A 462 28.48 -6.13 8.33
C PRO A 462 28.26 -6.49 9.80
N ASN A 463 27.01 -6.78 10.14
CA ASN A 463 26.71 -7.76 11.20
C ASN A 463 26.57 -9.15 10.56
N ASN A 464 26.51 -10.21 11.35
CA ASN A 464 26.06 -11.51 10.82
C ASN A 464 24.54 -11.51 10.59
N TRP A 465 23.75 -11.17 11.61
CA TRP A 465 22.31 -10.90 11.46
C TRP A 465 22.04 -9.41 11.72
N GLY A 466 21.16 -8.79 10.95
CA GLY A 466 20.73 -7.40 11.20
C GLY A 466 19.86 -7.32 12.45
N ILE A 467 18.68 -7.93 12.41
CA ILE A 467 17.74 -8.01 13.53
C ILE A 467 17.32 -9.47 13.78
N ASN A 468 17.32 -9.90 15.04
CA ASN A 468 16.72 -11.16 15.50
C ASN A 468 15.52 -10.84 16.40
N ALA A 469 14.31 -11.18 15.98
CA ALA A 469 13.07 -10.93 16.72
C ALA A 469 12.44 -12.23 17.21
N SER A 470 12.37 -12.39 18.54
CA SER A 470 11.79 -13.56 19.23
C SER A 470 10.55 -13.21 20.07
N GLY A 471 10.38 -11.93 20.40
CA GLY A 471 9.32 -11.46 21.29
C GLY A 471 7.97 -11.17 20.63
N GLN A 472 6.95 -11.02 21.47
CA GLN A 472 5.61 -10.55 21.11
C GLN A 472 5.58 -9.05 20.84
N ASN A 473 4.67 -8.62 19.96
CA ASN A 473 4.41 -7.20 19.67
C ASN A 473 5.65 -6.42 19.16
N VAL A 474 6.66 -7.13 18.64
CA VAL A 474 7.85 -6.51 18.04
C VAL A 474 7.45 -5.89 16.71
N THR A 475 7.74 -4.59 16.55
CA THR A 475 7.49 -3.86 15.31
C THR A 475 8.79 -3.34 14.73
N ILE A 476 9.13 -3.79 13.52
CA ILE A 476 10.28 -3.36 12.76
C ILE A 476 9.79 -2.44 11.64
N GLY A 477 10.09 -1.15 11.78
CA GLY A 477 9.74 -0.08 10.85
C GLY A 477 8.42 0.61 11.19
N GLY A 478 7.72 1.11 10.17
CA GLY A 478 6.47 1.85 10.34
C GLY A 478 6.02 2.57 9.06
N THR A 479 4.74 2.93 9.02
CA THR A 479 4.09 3.60 7.88
C THR A 479 4.39 5.10 7.77
N VAL A 480 4.96 5.71 8.82
CA VAL A 480 5.27 7.15 8.86
C VAL A 480 6.62 7.41 8.17
N PRO A 481 6.76 8.45 7.34
CA PRO A 481 8.05 8.82 6.77
C PRO A 481 9.15 8.96 7.84
N GLY A 482 10.30 8.32 7.60
CA GLY A 482 11.40 8.23 8.55
C GLY A 482 11.37 7.00 9.48
N SER A 483 10.24 6.29 9.61
CA SER A 483 10.20 5.02 10.37
C SER A 483 10.99 3.88 9.72
N ALA A 484 11.24 3.95 8.41
CA ALA A 484 11.93 2.94 7.63
C ALA A 484 13.34 2.64 8.17
N ASN A 485 13.61 1.39 8.57
CA ASN A 485 14.99 0.95 8.78
C ASN A 485 15.63 0.57 7.44
N LEU A 486 16.94 0.79 7.33
CA LEU A 486 17.79 0.28 6.26
C LEU A 486 18.60 -0.91 6.82
N ILE A 487 18.29 -2.11 6.35
CA ILE A 487 18.82 -3.37 6.91
C ILE A 487 19.51 -4.12 5.77
N SER A 488 20.80 -3.84 5.59
CA SER A 488 21.56 -4.17 4.38
C SER A 488 23.01 -4.43 4.72
N GLY A 489 23.72 -5.20 3.88
CA GLY A 489 25.16 -5.44 4.04
C GLY A 489 25.53 -6.44 5.14
N ASN A 490 24.59 -7.20 5.69
CA ASN A 490 24.86 -8.22 6.72
C ASN A 490 25.29 -9.55 6.07
N THR A 491 26.17 -10.34 6.70
CA THR A 491 26.70 -11.59 6.08
C THR A 491 25.74 -12.78 6.12
N GLY A 492 24.64 -12.66 6.86
CA GLY A 492 23.55 -13.61 6.96
C GLY A 492 22.22 -12.90 6.74
N TYR A 493 21.26 -13.08 7.63
CA TYR A 493 19.90 -12.55 7.48
C TYR A 493 19.82 -11.03 7.77
N GLY A 494 19.07 -10.29 6.95
CA GLY A 494 18.68 -8.92 7.28
C GLY A 494 17.80 -8.89 8.53
N ILE A 495 16.65 -9.56 8.47
CA ILE A 495 15.77 -9.84 9.61
C ILE A 495 15.57 -11.35 9.73
N ILE A 496 15.64 -11.87 10.95
CA ILE A 496 15.08 -13.18 11.32
C ILE A 496 13.98 -13.00 12.38
N ALA A 497 12.79 -13.52 12.13
CA ALA A 497 11.67 -13.55 13.08
C ALA A 497 11.38 -15.00 13.49
N GLN A 498 11.21 -15.25 14.79
CA GLN A 498 11.16 -16.60 15.36
C GLN A 498 10.04 -16.76 16.42
N GLY A 499 9.32 -17.88 16.34
CA GLY A 499 8.35 -18.32 17.35
C GLY A 499 6.89 -18.05 16.99
N ALA A 500 5.95 -18.49 17.83
CA ALA A 500 4.50 -18.32 17.63
C ALA A 500 3.99 -16.91 18.02
N ASN A 501 4.86 -15.90 17.88
CA ASN A 501 4.67 -14.54 18.36
C ASN A 501 4.61 -13.60 17.14
N PRO A 502 3.49 -12.91 16.87
CA PRO A 502 3.40 -11.98 15.74
C PRO A 502 4.46 -10.87 15.80
N VAL A 503 5.29 -10.83 14.75
CA VAL A 503 6.26 -9.76 14.48
C VAL A 503 5.76 -9.01 13.26
N THR A 504 5.71 -7.68 13.34
CA THR A 504 5.28 -6.82 12.23
C THR A 504 6.48 -6.14 11.59
N ILE A 505 6.76 -6.44 10.32
CA ILE A 505 7.87 -5.90 9.54
C ILE A 505 7.26 -5.01 8.44
N GLN A 506 7.33 -3.69 8.57
CA GLN A 506 6.65 -2.77 7.65
C GLN A 506 7.48 -1.52 7.31
N GLY A 507 7.44 -1.09 6.05
CA GLY A 507 8.06 0.15 5.57
C GLY A 507 9.58 0.16 5.55
N ASN A 508 10.26 -0.98 5.63
CA ASN A 508 11.73 -1.07 5.67
C ASN A 508 12.35 -1.15 4.26
N GLN A 509 13.63 -0.82 4.17
CA GLN A 509 14.50 -1.12 3.02
C GLN A 509 15.50 -2.21 3.41
N ILE A 510 15.52 -3.32 2.67
CA ILE A 510 16.25 -4.54 3.03
C ILE A 510 17.04 -5.06 1.83
N GLY A 511 18.36 -5.14 1.96
CA GLY A 511 19.28 -5.61 0.91
C GLY A 511 19.68 -4.57 -0.15
N THR A 512 19.25 -3.31 0.02
CA THR A 512 19.53 -2.18 -0.89
C THR A 512 20.36 -1.08 -0.24
N ASN A 513 20.88 -0.15 -1.04
CA ASN A 513 21.41 1.13 -0.53
C ASN A 513 20.29 2.05 -0.01
N ALA A 514 20.63 3.13 0.72
CA ALA A 514 19.64 4.07 1.28
C ALA A 514 18.69 4.73 0.26
N ALA A 515 19.10 4.77 -1.01
CA ALA A 515 18.31 5.30 -2.11
C ALA A 515 17.33 4.27 -2.71
N GLY A 516 17.45 2.99 -2.36
CA GLY A 516 16.67 1.90 -2.95
C GLY A 516 16.92 1.71 -4.45
N THR A 517 18.14 2.01 -4.93
CA THR A 517 18.52 2.02 -6.36
C THR A 517 19.69 1.09 -6.72
N ALA A 518 20.37 0.52 -5.72
CA ALA A 518 21.41 -0.48 -5.91
C ALA A 518 21.39 -1.52 -4.78
N SER A 519 21.89 -2.73 -5.07
CA SER A 519 22.05 -3.79 -4.08
C SER A 519 23.14 -3.45 -3.06
N LEU A 520 22.85 -3.73 -1.80
CA LEU A 520 23.81 -3.81 -0.69
C LEU A 520 23.45 -5.09 0.10
N PRO A 521 23.85 -6.27 -0.41
CA PRO A 521 23.20 -7.54 -0.09
C PRO A 521 23.26 -7.89 1.40
N ASN A 522 22.16 -8.45 1.91
CA ASN A 522 22.23 -9.49 2.94
C ASN A 522 22.34 -10.86 2.22
N ASP A 523 22.50 -11.97 2.96
CA ASP A 523 22.36 -13.32 2.40
C ASP A 523 20.89 -13.58 2.03
N ILE A 524 19.99 -13.51 3.01
CA ILE A 524 18.53 -13.50 2.84
C ILE A 524 17.98 -12.21 3.44
N GLY A 525 16.99 -11.59 2.80
CA GLY A 525 16.39 -10.35 3.27
C GLY A 525 15.62 -10.53 4.59
N VAL A 526 14.57 -11.35 4.56
CA VAL A 526 13.71 -11.66 5.71
C VAL A 526 13.54 -13.18 5.85
N TYR A 527 13.89 -13.74 7.00
CA TYR A 527 13.75 -15.16 7.30
C TYR A 527 12.71 -15.36 8.43
N LEU A 528 11.65 -16.10 8.14
CA LEU A 528 10.48 -16.23 9.01
C LEU A 528 10.33 -17.69 9.49
N ILE A 529 10.18 -17.85 10.81
CA ILE A 529 10.11 -19.13 11.48
C ILE A 529 9.02 -19.06 12.56
N GLY A 530 7.89 -19.73 12.36
CA GLY A 530 6.77 -19.63 13.30
C GLY A 530 5.57 -18.91 12.72
N THR A 531 4.63 -18.53 13.59
CA THR A 531 3.23 -18.28 13.18
C THR A 531 2.81 -16.83 13.33
N GLY A 532 1.94 -16.37 12.42
CA GLY A 532 1.28 -15.07 12.49
C GLY A 532 2.19 -13.85 12.28
N HIS A 533 3.38 -14.01 11.69
CA HIS A 533 4.24 -12.89 11.32
C HIS A 533 3.65 -12.12 10.12
N VAL A 534 3.85 -10.80 10.09
CA VAL A 534 3.35 -9.92 9.02
C VAL A 534 4.51 -9.17 8.36
N VAL A 535 4.64 -9.31 7.05
CA VAL A 535 5.58 -8.55 6.21
C VAL A 535 4.81 -7.61 5.30
N GLY A 536 4.82 -6.34 5.66
CA GLY A 536 4.18 -5.25 4.94
C GLY A 536 2.76 -4.98 5.44
N GLY A 537 1.85 -4.68 4.52
CA GLY A 537 0.44 -4.40 4.81
C GLY A 537 -0.22 -3.49 3.78
N THR A 538 -1.55 -3.36 3.87
CA THR A 538 -2.38 -2.56 2.95
C THR A 538 -2.28 -1.04 3.15
N ALA A 539 -1.79 -0.59 4.31
CA ALA A 539 -1.66 0.84 4.60
C ALA A 539 -0.54 1.48 3.75
N ALA A 540 -0.76 2.71 3.29
CA ALA A 540 0.27 3.46 2.57
C ALA A 540 1.55 3.57 3.42
N GLY A 541 2.70 3.19 2.85
CA GLY A 541 3.98 3.13 3.55
C GLY A 541 4.22 1.85 4.37
N ALA A 542 3.30 0.89 4.43
CA ALA A 542 3.52 -0.39 5.12
C ALA A 542 4.38 -1.35 4.29
N GLY A 543 4.28 -1.32 2.96
CA GLY A 543 5.09 -2.15 2.06
C GLY A 543 6.60 -1.96 2.25
N ASN A 544 7.33 -3.06 2.40
CA ASN A 544 8.79 -3.05 2.44
C ASN A 544 9.39 -3.10 1.03
N LEU A 545 10.64 -2.63 0.88
CA LEU A 545 11.50 -2.87 -0.26
C LEU A 545 12.50 -3.98 0.09
N ILE A 546 12.40 -5.15 -0.54
CA ILE A 546 13.17 -6.36 -0.20
C ILE A 546 13.85 -6.89 -1.47
N SER A 547 15.05 -6.38 -1.73
CA SER A 547 15.70 -6.48 -3.04
C SER A 547 17.21 -6.55 -2.90
N GLY A 548 17.90 -7.14 -3.89
CA GLY A 548 19.36 -7.15 -3.92
C GLY A 548 20.04 -8.08 -2.90
N ASN A 549 19.31 -9.00 -2.26
CA ASN A 549 19.88 -10.01 -1.36
C ASN A 549 20.53 -11.16 -2.17
N ALA A 550 21.52 -11.83 -1.59
CA ALA A 550 22.33 -12.82 -2.32
C ALA A 550 21.57 -14.12 -2.65
N LYS A 551 20.52 -14.44 -1.87
CA LYS A 551 19.59 -15.57 -2.07
C LYS A 551 18.16 -15.03 -2.14
N ASP A 552 17.27 -15.48 -1.27
CA ASP A 552 15.86 -15.11 -1.26
C ASP A 552 15.62 -13.69 -0.71
N GLY A 553 14.58 -13.04 -1.23
CA GLY A 553 14.03 -11.82 -0.62
C GLY A 553 13.39 -12.13 0.74
N ILE A 554 12.37 -13.00 0.72
CA ILE A 554 11.68 -13.52 1.91
C ILE A 554 11.75 -15.05 1.88
N GLN A 555 12.16 -15.70 2.97
CA GLN A 555 12.03 -17.15 3.15
C GLN A 555 11.13 -17.46 4.35
N ILE A 556 10.08 -18.26 4.13
CA ILE A 556 9.09 -18.72 5.11
C ILE A 556 9.35 -20.20 5.38
N ASP A 557 9.91 -20.54 6.54
CA ASP A 557 10.47 -21.87 6.80
C ASP A 557 9.78 -22.60 7.94
N GLY A 558 8.98 -23.61 7.59
CA GLY A 558 8.30 -24.50 8.52
C GLY A 558 9.06 -25.78 8.83
N SER A 559 10.35 -25.90 8.45
CA SER A 559 11.13 -27.13 8.67
C SER A 559 11.63 -27.34 10.11
N ILE A 560 11.22 -26.49 11.07
CA ILE A 560 11.54 -26.66 12.50
C ILE A 560 10.27 -26.78 13.37
N SER A 561 10.46 -27.23 14.61
CA SER A 561 9.37 -27.44 15.58
C SER A 561 8.55 -26.17 15.83
N GLY A 562 7.29 -26.18 15.40
CA GLY A 562 6.34 -25.06 15.53
C GLY A 562 5.58 -24.77 14.25
N GLY A 563 6.19 -25.06 13.09
CA GLY A 563 5.63 -24.77 11.76
C GLY A 563 5.61 -23.27 11.46
N ALA A 564 5.68 -22.91 10.18
CA ALA A 564 5.38 -21.56 9.75
C ALA A 564 3.91 -21.52 9.32
N HIS A 565 3.08 -20.76 10.01
CA HIS A 565 1.64 -20.72 9.75
C HIS A 565 1.11 -19.29 9.72
N ASP A 566 0.07 -19.05 8.91
CA ASP A 566 -0.67 -17.78 8.89
C ASP A 566 0.21 -16.54 8.66
N VAL A 567 1.34 -16.70 7.96
CA VAL A 567 2.26 -15.60 7.62
C VAL A 567 1.65 -14.75 6.52
N VAL A 568 1.52 -13.44 6.75
CA VAL A 568 0.94 -12.50 5.79
C VAL A 568 2.04 -11.69 5.11
N VAL A 569 2.06 -11.65 3.78
CA VAL A 569 3.01 -10.86 2.99
C VAL A 569 2.22 -9.93 2.06
N GLN A 570 2.21 -8.62 2.32
CA GLN A 570 1.34 -7.66 1.62
C GLN A 570 2.01 -6.33 1.25
N GLY A 571 1.70 -5.81 0.06
CA GLY A 571 2.08 -4.47 -0.39
C GLY A 571 3.58 -4.25 -0.63
N ASN A 572 4.40 -5.30 -0.60
CA ASN A 572 5.85 -5.21 -0.70
C ASN A 572 6.34 -5.06 -2.15
N ARG A 573 7.52 -4.47 -2.33
CA ARG A 573 8.32 -4.49 -3.56
C ARG A 573 9.51 -5.42 -3.38
N ILE A 574 9.59 -6.47 -4.20
CA ILE A 574 10.52 -7.59 -4.02
C ILE A 574 11.29 -7.86 -5.33
N GLY A 575 12.61 -7.64 -5.31
CA GLY A 575 13.50 -7.78 -6.48
C GLY A 575 13.58 -6.55 -7.38
N THR A 576 12.94 -5.45 -6.98
CA THR A 576 12.86 -4.19 -7.73
C THR A 576 13.55 -3.02 -7.02
N ASP A 577 13.66 -1.88 -7.68
CA ASP A 577 14.00 -0.60 -7.06
C ASP A 577 12.83 0.00 -6.25
N VAL A 578 13.09 1.11 -5.55
CA VAL A 578 12.09 1.79 -4.70
C VAL A 578 10.84 2.26 -5.45
N THR A 579 10.93 2.51 -6.76
CA THR A 579 9.78 2.83 -7.61
C THR A 579 9.04 1.57 -8.06
N GLY A 580 9.72 0.44 -8.22
CA GLY A 580 9.17 -0.81 -8.73
C GLY A 580 9.23 -0.90 -10.25
N THR A 581 10.20 -0.25 -10.88
CA THR A 581 10.35 -0.09 -12.33
C THR A 581 11.69 -0.55 -12.89
N ALA A 582 12.71 -0.72 -12.04
CA ALA A 582 13.99 -1.32 -12.40
C ALA A 582 14.28 -2.56 -11.55
N LYS A 583 15.13 -3.47 -12.05
CA LYS A 583 15.52 -4.69 -11.35
C LYS A 583 16.62 -4.40 -10.33
N ILE A 584 16.42 -4.87 -9.10
CA ILE A 584 17.48 -5.08 -8.10
C ILE A 584 17.27 -6.51 -7.57
N SER A 585 17.58 -7.48 -8.44
CA SER A 585 17.29 -8.90 -8.25
C SER A 585 17.75 -9.42 -6.89
N ASN A 586 16.88 -10.16 -6.19
CA ASN A 586 17.36 -11.15 -5.22
C ASN A 586 17.95 -12.34 -6.02
N GLY A 587 18.99 -13.00 -5.49
CA GLY A 587 19.73 -14.04 -6.21
C GLY A 587 18.95 -15.35 -6.42
N GLU A 588 18.00 -15.67 -5.55
CA GLU A 588 17.11 -16.84 -5.66
C GLU A 588 15.64 -16.39 -5.83
N ALA A 589 14.72 -16.80 -4.96
CA ALA A 589 13.31 -16.43 -5.10
C ALA A 589 13.02 -15.02 -4.54
N GLY A 590 11.99 -14.37 -5.05
CA GLY A 590 11.40 -13.22 -4.36
C GLY A 590 10.82 -13.64 -3.02
N ILE A 591 10.02 -14.71 -3.02
CA ILE A 591 9.48 -15.37 -1.82
C ILE A 591 9.70 -16.88 -1.93
N PHE A 592 10.33 -17.50 -0.94
CA PHE A 592 10.46 -18.96 -0.83
C PHE A 592 9.70 -19.50 0.39
N ILE A 593 8.63 -20.26 0.15
CA ILE A 593 7.93 -21.06 1.15
C ILE A 593 8.53 -22.46 1.17
N LYS A 594 8.99 -22.91 2.35
CA LYS A 594 9.71 -24.17 2.53
C LYS A 594 9.15 -25.00 3.69
N ALA A 595 8.88 -26.28 3.43
CA ALA A 595 8.69 -27.31 4.45
C ALA A 595 9.88 -28.29 4.46
N GLY A 596 10.08 -28.99 5.58
CA GLY A 596 11.14 -30.01 5.69
C GLY A 596 10.76 -31.30 4.96
N PRO A 597 11.68 -31.97 4.24
CA PRO A 597 11.38 -33.25 3.62
C PRO A 597 11.08 -34.32 4.68
N GLY A 598 9.94 -35.02 4.56
CA GLY A 598 9.46 -35.98 5.55
C GLY A 598 9.07 -35.36 6.91
N SER A 599 8.84 -34.04 6.95
CA SER A 599 8.40 -33.34 8.16
C SER A 599 6.94 -33.67 8.48
N THR A 600 6.67 -34.08 9.73
CA THR A 600 5.30 -34.14 10.28
C THR A 600 4.80 -32.78 10.76
N VAL A 601 5.55 -31.71 10.49
CA VAL A 601 5.22 -30.32 10.81
C VAL A 601 4.96 -29.60 9.50
N ASN A 602 3.73 -29.11 9.33
CA ASN A 602 3.31 -28.40 8.13
C ASN A 602 3.86 -26.96 8.16
N ASN A 603 4.03 -26.39 6.97
CA ASN A 603 4.06 -24.95 6.72
C ASN A 603 2.73 -24.67 6.01
N SER A 604 1.83 -23.86 6.56
CA SER A 604 0.51 -23.72 5.93
C SER A 604 -0.21 -22.40 6.16
N GLY A 605 -1.16 -22.05 5.29
CA GLY A 605 -1.98 -20.84 5.45
C GLY A 605 -1.25 -19.52 5.22
N ALA A 606 -0.01 -19.53 4.74
CA ALA A 606 0.68 -18.29 4.35
C ALA A 606 -0.11 -17.56 3.24
N PHE A 607 -0.33 -16.26 3.42
CA PHE A 607 -1.19 -15.42 2.59
C PHE A 607 -0.36 -14.33 1.91
N ILE A 608 -0.05 -14.52 0.63
CA ILE A 608 0.77 -13.63 -0.19
C ILE A 608 -0.16 -12.76 -1.04
N GLY A 609 -0.24 -11.48 -0.69
CA GLY A 609 -1.06 -10.48 -1.35
C GLY A 609 -2.47 -10.39 -0.75
N GLY A 610 -3.49 -10.29 -1.60
CA GLY A 610 -4.90 -10.27 -1.22
C GLY A 610 -5.75 -9.34 -2.08
N THR A 611 -7.07 -9.44 -1.89
CA THR A 611 -8.10 -8.69 -2.65
C THR A 611 -8.24 -7.21 -2.26
N ALA A 612 -7.74 -6.82 -1.08
CA ALA A 612 -7.81 -5.44 -0.60
C ALA A 612 -6.84 -4.52 -1.36
N ALA A 613 -7.25 -3.28 -1.63
CA ALA A 613 -6.39 -2.29 -2.26
C ALA A 613 -5.08 -2.10 -1.45
N GLY A 614 -3.94 -2.21 -2.13
CA GLY A 614 -2.62 -2.16 -1.50
C GLY A 614 -2.12 -3.47 -0.89
N ALA A 615 -2.89 -4.57 -0.94
CA ALA A 615 -2.44 -5.88 -0.47
C ALA A 615 -1.46 -6.55 -1.45
N GLY A 616 -1.67 -6.41 -2.76
CA GLY A 616 -0.82 -7.01 -3.79
C GLY A 616 0.65 -6.62 -3.68
N ASN A 617 1.55 -7.61 -3.77
CA ASN A 617 3.00 -7.39 -3.82
C ASN A 617 3.46 -7.24 -5.29
N VAL A 618 4.59 -6.55 -5.49
CA VAL A 618 5.33 -6.56 -6.76
C VAL A 618 6.53 -7.49 -6.60
N ILE A 619 6.52 -8.63 -7.31
CA ILE A 619 7.47 -9.74 -7.16
C ILE A 619 8.15 -10.00 -8.50
N SER A 620 9.18 -9.19 -8.80
CA SER A 620 9.70 -9.02 -10.16
C SER A 620 11.21 -8.88 -10.17
N GLY A 621 11.85 -9.35 -11.25
CA GLY A 621 13.28 -9.27 -11.45
C GLY A 621 14.12 -10.26 -10.65
N ASN A 622 13.54 -11.14 -9.84
CA ASN A 622 14.22 -12.20 -9.09
C ASN A 622 14.59 -13.38 -10.01
N THR A 623 15.24 -14.42 -9.50
CA THR A 623 15.43 -15.67 -10.27
C THR A 623 14.08 -16.39 -10.44
N ILE A 624 13.32 -16.56 -9.36
CA ILE A 624 11.94 -17.08 -9.35
C ILE A 624 11.06 -16.04 -8.63
N GLY A 625 9.82 -15.83 -9.04
CA GLY A 625 8.91 -14.93 -8.31
C GLY A 625 8.56 -15.48 -6.93
N VAL A 626 7.73 -16.53 -6.89
CA VAL A 626 7.36 -17.26 -5.67
C VAL A 626 7.69 -18.75 -5.82
N LYS A 627 8.36 -19.34 -4.84
CA LYS A 627 8.65 -20.78 -4.78
C LYS A 627 7.94 -21.41 -3.59
N ILE A 628 7.29 -22.56 -3.79
CA ILE A 628 6.72 -23.41 -2.74
C ILE A 628 7.39 -24.78 -2.83
N SER A 629 7.94 -25.29 -1.72
CA SER A 629 8.64 -26.58 -1.73
C SER A 629 8.48 -27.40 -0.46
N GLY A 630 8.18 -28.68 -0.64
CA GLY A 630 8.12 -29.72 0.39
C GLY A 630 6.69 -30.18 0.67
N GLU A 631 6.54 -31.46 0.97
CA GLU A 631 5.26 -32.17 1.24
C GLU A 631 4.41 -31.48 2.31
N GLY A 632 5.06 -30.90 3.33
CA GLY A 632 4.37 -30.15 4.39
C GLY A 632 3.96 -28.72 4.03
N ALA A 633 4.28 -28.20 2.84
CA ALA A 633 3.91 -26.84 2.42
C ALA A 633 2.54 -26.87 1.71
N THR A 634 1.49 -26.54 2.46
CA THR A 634 0.08 -26.73 2.05
C THR A 634 -0.79 -25.52 2.33
N ASP A 635 -1.94 -25.41 1.67
CA ASP A 635 -2.97 -24.41 1.99
C ASP A 635 -2.48 -22.95 1.88
N HIS A 636 -1.40 -22.69 1.12
CA HIS A 636 -0.91 -21.34 0.88
C HIS A 636 -1.78 -20.62 -0.15
N THR A 637 -2.03 -19.33 0.05
CA THR A 637 -2.84 -18.51 -0.87
C THR A 637 -2.01 -17.37 -1.46
N ILE A 638 -1.99 -17.28 -2.78
CA ILE A 638 -1.29 -16.23 -3.54
C ILE A 638 -2.34 -15.45 -4.34
N GLN A 639 -2.61 -14.19 -4.00
CA GLN A 639 -3.70 -13.40 -4.60
C GLN A 639 -3.34 -11.94 -4.87
N GLY A 640 -3.83 -11.38 -5.97
CA GLY A 640 -3.74 -9.94 -6.27
C GLY A 640 -2.31 -9.41 -6.49
N ASN A 641 -1.32 -10.27 -6.71
CA ASN A 641 0.08 -9.88 -6.88
C ASN A 641 0.42 -9.53 -8.33
N LEU A 642 1.45 -8.70 -8.50
CA LEU A 642 2.11 -8.40 -9.76
C LEU A 642 3.43 -9.19 -9.82
N ILE A 643 3.52 -10.21 -10.67
CA ILE A 643 4.64 -11.15 -10.74
C ILE A 643 5.28 -11.07 -12.13
N GLY A 644 6.49 -10.52 -12.20
CA GLY A 644 7.22 -10.29 -13.44
C GLY A 644 6.82 -9.01 -14.21
N THR A 645 5.83 -8.25 -13.72
CA THR A 645 5.50 -6.90 -14.21
C THR A 645 6.12 -5.82 -13.31
N ALA A 646 6.26 -4.60 -13.83
CA ALA A 646 6.58 -3.42 -13.01
C ALA A 646 5.39 -3.04 -12.12
N ALA A 647 5.59 -2.11 -11.18
CA ALA A 647 4.56 -1.66 -10.23
C ALA A 647 3.31 -1.01 -10.86
N ASN A 648 3.27 -0.78 -12.17
CA ASN A 648 2.07 -0.37 -12.91
C ASN A 648 1.25 -1.55 -13.47
N GLY A 649 1.73 -2.79 -13.33
CA GLY A 649 1.09 -4.00 -13.84
C GLY A 649 1.20 -4.21 -15.35
N LEU A 650 1.92 -3.33 -16.07
CA LEU A 650 1.97 -3.32 -17.54
C LEU A 650 3.39 -3.49 -18.09
N ASP A 651 4.38 -2.78 -17.55
CA ASP A 651 5.75 -2.82 -18.11
C ASP A 651 6.48 -4.12 -17.74
N LYS A 652 7.33 -4.60 -18.65
CA LYS A 652 8.12 -5.82 -18.49
C LYS A 652 9.19 -5.69 -17.41
N LEU A 653 9.10 -6.52 -16.37
CA LEU A 653 10.11 -6.63 -15.30
C LEU A 653 10.39 -8.09 -14.88
N GLY A 654 10.21 -9.04 -15.80
CA GLY A 654 10.13 -10.49 -15.55
C GLY A 654 11.17 -11.09 -14.62
N ASN A 655 10.78 -12.09 -13.83
CA ASN A 655 11.76 -12.96 -13.15
C ASN A 655 12.54 -13.77 -14.20
N SER A 656 13.77 -14.23 -13.92
CA SER A 656 14.62 -14.86 -14.95
C SER A 656 14.32 -16.35 -15.22
N SER A 657 13.54 -16.98 -14.34
CA SER A 657 12.94 -18.30 -14.50
C SER A 657 11.41 -18.16 -14.33
N HIS A 658 10.73 -19.14 -13.74
CA HIS A 658 9.28 -19.15 -13.57
C HIS A 658 8.74 -18.01 -12.67
N GLY A 659 7.50 -17.58 -12.93
CA GLY A 659 6.77 -16.64 -12.07
C GLY A 659 6.42 -17.25 -10.71
N ILE A 660 5.78 -18.42 -10.72
CA ILE A 660 5.53 -19.26 -9.54
C ILE A 660 6.07 -20.67 -9.80
N TRP A 661 6.72 -21.29 -8.81
CA TRP A 661 7.20 -22.68 -8.90
C TRP A 661 6.79 -23.50 -7.67
N ILE A 662 6.03 -24.58 -7.88
CA ILE A 662 5.61 -25.54 -6.85
C ILE A 662 6.35 -26.87 -7.09
N THR A 663 6.98 -27.44 -6.06
CA THR A 663 7.85 -28.63 -6.19
C THR A 663 7.96 -29.42 -4.87
N ALA A 664 8.58 -30.59 -4.93
CA ALA A 664 8.75 -31.53 -3.81
C ALA A 664 7.44 -31.88 -3.08
N SER A 665 6.39 -32.16 -3.86
CA SER A 665 5.07 -32.60 -3.40
C SER A 665 4.23 -31.60 -2.59
N SER A 666 4.51 -30.31 -2.67
CA SER A 666 3.66 -29.26 -2.08
C SER A 666 2.25 -29.27 -2.71
N SER A 667 1.21 -29.31 -1.87
CA SER A 667 -0.16 -29.65 -2.30
C SER A 667 -1.21 -28.75 -1.63
N GLY A 668 -2.40 -28.60 -2.22
CA GLY A 668 -3.49 -27.81 -1.62
C GLY A 668 -3.31 -26.28 -1.69
N ASN A 669 -2.40 -25.78 -2.53
CA ASN A 669 -2.12 -24.34 -2.61
C ASN A 669 -3.06 -23.64 -3.61
N SER A 670 -3.48 -22.42 -3.32
CA SER A 670 -4.38 -21.62 -4.15
C SER A 670 -3.67 -20.41 -4.76
N ILE A 671 -3.62 -20.37 -6.09
CA ILE A 671 -3.11 -19.24 -6.87
C ILE A 671 -4.29 -18.55 -7.55
N GLY A 672 -4.59 -17.33 -7.11
CA GLY A 672 -5.75 -16.56 -7.57
C GLY A 672 -7.01 -16.89 -6.77
N GLY A 673 -8.16 -16.90 -7.43
CA GLY A 673 -9.45 -17.21 -6.80
C GLY A 673 -10.63 -16.43 -7.37
N MET A 674 -11.83 -16.72 -6.83
CA MET A 674 -13.09 -16.22 -7.37
C MET A 674 -13.45 -14.78 -6.97
N ASP A 675 -12.85 -14.24 -5.92
CA ASP A 675 -13.14 -12.89 -5.42
C ASP A 675 -12.55 -11.80 -6.34
N SER A 676 -13.22 -10.65 -6.41
CA SER A 676 -12.71 -9.49 -7.15
C SER A 676 -11.36 -9.05 -6.58
N GLY A 677 -10.34 -8.97 -7.44
CA GLY A 677 -8.97 -8.65 -7.04
C GLY A 677 -8.14 -9.84 -6.53
N ALA A 678 -8.67 -11.06 -6.55
CA ALA A 678 -7.90 -12.26 -6.18
C ALA A 678 -6.91 -12.68 -7.27
N ALA A 679 -7.23 -12.44 -8.54
CA ALA A 679 -6.38 -12.73 -9.68
C ALA A 679 -4.98 -12.09 -9.55
N ASN A 680 -3.92 -12.89 -9.71
CA ASN A 680 -2.57 -12.36 -9.90
C ASN A 680 -2.36 -11.98 -11.37
N SER A 681 -1.47 -11.03 -11.64
CA SER A 681 -0.92 -10.79 -12.98
C SER A 681 0.48 -11.38 -13.04
N ILE A 682 0.66 -12.40 -13.90
CA ILE A 682 1.87 -13.22 -13.97
C ILE A 682 2.38 -13.19 -15.41
N ALA A 683 3.36 -12.33 -15.67
CA ALA A 683 3.77 -12.05 -17.04
C ALA A 683 5.27 -11.80 -17.20
N TYR A 684 5.73 -11.97 -18.44
CA TYR A 684 7.09 -11.66 -18.89
C TYR A 684 8.23 -12.47 -18.23
N ASN A 685 7.91 -13.55 -17.52
CA ASN A 685 8.89 -14.38 -16.82
C ASN A 685 9.77 -15.16 -17.82
N GLY A 686 10.99 -15.53 -17.39
CA GLY A 686 12.01 -16.15 -18.25
C GLY A 686 11.85 -17.67 -18.44
N GLY A 687 10.98 -18.28 -17.64
CA GLY A 687 10.38 -19.59 -17.89
C GLY A 687 8.86 -19.43 -17.88
N ASP A 688 8.17 -20.39 -17.28
CA ASP A 688 6.71 -20.48 -17.23
C ASP A 688 6.07 -19.44 -16.29
N GLY A 689 4.79 -19.14 -16.51
CA GLY A 689 4.00 -18.34 -15.58
C GLY A 689 3.89 -19.02 -14.22
N ILE A 690 3.36 -20.26 -14.22
CA ILE A 690 3.23 -21.14 -13.06
C ILE A 690 3.73 -22.54 -13.46
N PHE A 691 4.82 -22.99 -12.85
CA PHE A 691 5.34 -24.35 -13.02
C PHE A 691 5.00 -25.19 -11.78
N ILE A 692 4.34 -26.33 -11.97
CA ILE A 692 4.03 -27.30 -10.91
C ILE A 692 4.75 -28.60 -11.25
N ASP A 693 5.89 -28.83 -10.59
CA ASP A 693 6.78 -29.98 -10.81
C ASP A 693 6.34 -31.22 -10.02
N SER A 694 5.57 -31.05 -8.94
CA SER A 694 5.00 -32.15 -8.15
C SER A 694 4.00 -31.66 -7.10
N GLY A 695 3.18 -32.59 -6.60
CA GLY A 695 2.11 -32.32 -5.63
C GLY A 695 0.75 -32.14 -6.30
N THR A 696 -0.33 -32.30 -5.55
CA THR A 696 -1.70 -32.33 -6.08
C THR A 696 -2.58 -31.27 -5.42
N THR A 697 -3.83 -31.13 -5.89
CA THR A 697 -4.80 -30.17 -5.36
C THR A 697 -4.32 -28.72 -5.32
N ASN A 698 -3.38 -28.35 -6.20
CA ASN A 698 -2.91 -26.97 -6.36
C ASN A 698 -3.84 -26.25 -7.34
N THR A 699 -4.69 -25.36 -6.84
CA THR A 699 -5.73 -24.67 -7.61
C THR A 699 -5.17 -23.41 -8.27
N VAL A 700 -5.30 -23.29 -9.59
CA VAL A 700 -4.98 -22.07 -10.34
C VAL A 700 -6.29 -21.50 -10.89
N SER A 701 -6.71 -20.31 -10.44
CA SER A 701 -8.02 -19.77 -10.81
C SER A 701 -7.98 -18.27 -11.11
N ARG A 702 -8.55 -17.89 -12.25
CA ARG A 702 -8.75 -16.50 -12.75
C ARG A 702 -7.51 -15.61 -12.88
N ASN A 703 -6.31 -16.15 -12.76
CA ASN A 703 -5.09 -15.36 -12.93
C ASN A 703 -4.98 -14.82 -14.36
N SER A 704 -4.35 -13.65 -14.50
CA SER A 704 -3.97 -13.05 -15.77
C SER A 704 -2.54 -13.51 -16.07
N ILE A 705 -2.39 -14.52 -16.92
CA ILE A 705 -1.09 -15.13 -17.26
C ILE A 705 -0.83 -14.90 -18.74
N TYR A 706 0.28 -14.23 -19.09
CA TYR A 706 0.59 -13.85 -20.48
C TYR A 706 2.06 -13.48 -20.73
N GLU A 707 2.52 -13.65 -21.96
CA GLU A 707 3.86 -13.26 -22.44
C GLU A 707 5.03 -13.80 -21.58
N ASN A 708 4.84 -14.95 -20.92
CA ASN A 708 5.96 -15.69 -20.34
C ASN A 708 6.78 -16.36 -21.46
N ALA A 709 7.99 -16.83 -21.14
CA ALA A 709 8.87 -17.43 -22.15
C ALA A 709 8.70 -18.95 -22.30
N GLY A 710 8.08 -19.59 -21.30
CA GLY A 710 7.53 -20.94 -21.36
C GLY A 710 6.00 -20.91 -21.42
N LEU A 711 5.33 -21.93 -20.88
CA LEU A 711 3.87 -21.97 -20.79
C LEU A 711 3.38 -21.03 -19.66
N GLY A 712 2.10 -20.65 -19.67
CA GLY A 712 1.48 -19.94 -18.55
C GLY A 712 1.19 -20.85 -17.35
N ILE A 713 0.77 -22.10 -17.60
CA ILE A 713 0.69 -23.18 -16.61
C ILE A 713 1.37 -24.41 -17.23
N ASP A 714 2.26 -25.05 -16.47
CA ASP A 714 2.99 -26.26 -16.85
C ASP A 714 2.96 -27.29 -15.70
N LEU A 715 2.60 -28.54 -15.99
CA LEU A 715 2.51 -29.65 -15.01
C LEU A 715 3.67 -30.65 -15.10
N GLY A 716 4.74 -30.36 -15.84
CA GLY A 716 5.94 -31.18 -15.85
C GLY A 716 7.02 -30.68 -16.81
N PRO A 717 8.29 -31.11 -16.70
CA PRO A 717 9.33 -30.70 -17.63
C PRO A 717 9.23 -31.37 -19.01
N ASP A 718 8.00 -31.60 -19.51
CA ASP A 718 7.65 -32.22 -20.78
C ASP A 718 6.89 -31.29 -21.75
N GLY A 719 6.48 -30.11 -21.30
CA GLY A 719 5.69 -29.16 -22.08
C GLY A 719 4.20 -29.50 -21.97
N VAL A 720 3.41 -29.24 -23.03
CA VAL A 720 1.96 -29.41 -22.95
C VAL A 720 1.58 -30.88 -22.66
N THR A 721 1.06 -31.11 -21.46
CA THR A 721 0.57 -32.41 -20.98
C THR A 721 -0.51 -32.93 -21.93
N SER A 722 -0.41 -34.19 -22.36
CA SER A 722 -1.33 -34.75 -23.35
C SER A 722 -2.57 -35.36 -22.72
N ASN A 723 -3.77 -34.94 -23.15
CA ASN A 723 -5.03 -35.51 -22.68
C ASN A 723 -5.11 -37.05 -22.87
N ASP A 724 -5.43 -37.78 -21.80
CA ASP A 724 -5.53 -39.24 -21.76
C ASP A 724 -6.99 -39.76 -21.79
N LEU A 725 -7.22 -41.04 -21.41
CA LEU A 725 -8.54 -41.61 -21.22
C LEU A 725 -8.81 -41.97 -19.76
N GLY A 726 -9.63 -41.14 -19.10
CA GLY A 726 -10.15 -41.36 -17.76
C GLY A 726 -9.33 -40.75 -16.64
N ASP A 727 -8.23 -40.04 -16.95
CA ASP A 727 -7.43 -39.22 -16.04
C ASP A 727 -6.96 -40.02 -14.82
N GLY A 728 -6.10 -41.00 -15.14
CA GLY A 728 -5.57 -41.97 -14.19
C GLY A 728 -4.10 -41.76 -13.84
N ASP A 729 -3.47 -40.69 -14.32
CA ASP A 729 -2.02 -40.52 -14.29
C ASP A 729 -1.51 -39.92 -12.95
N PRO A 730 -0.40 -40.44 -12.39
CA PRO A 730 0.21 -39.89 -11.20
C PRO A 730 1.23 -38.80 -11.56
N GLY A 731 0.99 -37.56 -11.12
CA GLY A 731 1.92 -36.45 -11.34
C GLY A 731 1.53 -35.16 -10.63
N ALA A 732 2.10 -34.04 -11.06
CA ALA A 732 1.68 -32.73 -10.60
C ALA A 732 0.21 -32.49 -10.97
N ASN A 733 -0.64 -32.16 -9.99
CA ASN A 733 -2.09 -32.05 -10.18
C ASN A 733 -2.74 -33.28 -10.87
N ASN A 734 -2.15 -34.47 -10.73
CA ASN A 734 -2.53 -35.70 -11.44
C ASN A 734 -2.42 -35.62 -12.98
N LEU A 735 -1.66 -34.65 -13.53
CA LEU A 735 -1.56 -34.39 -14.97
C LEU A 735 -2.93 -34.14 -15.62
N LEU A 736 -3.82 -33.47 -14.88
CA LEU A 736 -5.24 -33.32 -15.19
C LEU A 736 -5.50 -32.88 -16.64
N ASN A 737 -6.41 -33.59 -17.31
CA ASN A 737 -6.79 -33.29 -18.70
C ASN A 737 -7.48 -31.92 -18.83
N PHE A 738 -7.06 -31.10 -19.79
CA PHE A 738 -7.69 -29.80 -20.10
C PHE A 738 -8.90 -29.94 -21.04
N PRO A 739 -9.81 -28.95 -21.09
CA PRO A 739 -10.93 -28.95 -22.03
C PRO A 739 -10.47 -28.90 -23.48
N VAL A 740 -11.16 -29.63 -24.37
CA VAL A 740 -10.99 -29.49 -25.82
C VAL A 740 -12.09 -28.57 -26.33
N LEU A 741 -11.72 -27.35 -26.73
CA LEU A 741 -12.63 -26.36 -27.30
C LEU A 741 -12.88 -26.65 -28.78
N THR A 742 -14.14 -26.56 -29.22
CA THR A 742 -14.52 -26.77 -30.63
C THR A 742 -15.24 -25.59 -31.26
N VAL A 743 -15.82 -24.70 -30.45
CA VAL A 743 -16.59 -23.52 -30.90
C VAL A 743 -16.33 -22.34 -29.95
N ALA A 744 -16.15 -21.14 -30.51
CA ALA A 744 -16.02 -19.87 -29.79
C ALA A 744 -16.61 -18.73 -30.64
N ASN A 745 -17.92 -18.80 -30.91
CA ASN A 745 -18.59 -17.91 -31.87
C ASN A 745 -19.16 -16.68 -31.15
N SER A 746 -18.67 -15.48 -31.47
CA SER A 746 -19.15 -14.21 -30.90
C SER A 746 -20.23 -13.59 -31.79
N SER A 747 -21.40 -13.28 -31.23
CA SER A 747 -22.48 -12.57 -31.93
C SER A 747 -23.39 -11.80 -30.95
N LEU A 748 -23.88 -10.64 -31.39
CA LEU A 748 -24.94 -9.86 -30.73
C LEU A 748 -24.76 -9.58 -29.21
N GLY A 749 -23.52 -9.44 -28.73
CA GLY A 749 -23.22 -9.17 -27.31
C GLY A 749 -22.93 -10.42 -26.46
N THR A 750 -22.91 -11.60 -27.08
CA THR A 750 -22.69 -12.90 -26.44
C THR A 750 -21.67 -13.73 -27.21
N THR A 751 -20.98 -14.64 -26.53
CA THR A 751 -20.10 -15.62 -27.17
C THR A 751 -20.51 -17.02 -26.77
N HIS A 752 -20.77 -17.86 -27.76
CA HIS A 752 -21.16 -19.25 -27.61
C HIS A 752 -19.93 -20.17 -27.59
N PHE A 753 -19.85 -21.04 -26.59
CA PHE A 753 -18.75 -21.97 -26.39
C PHE A 753 -19.23 -23.42 -26.39
N GLU A 754 -18.61 -24.25 -27.23
CA GLU A 754 -18.79 -25.71 -27.22
C GLU A 754 -17.46 -26.45 -27.08
N GLY A 755 -17.54 -27.64 -26.51
CA GLY A 755 -16.39 -28.53 -26.41
C GLY A 755 -16.65 -29.77 -25.56
N THR A 756 -15.56 -30.49 -25.28
CA THR A 756 -15.55 -31.75 -24.52
C THR A 756 -14.48 -31.75 -23.44
N LEU A 757 -14.70 -32.52 -22.40
CA LEU A 757 -13.68 -32.92 -21.42
C LEU A 757 -13.71 -34.44 -21.29
N ASN A 758 -12.56 -35.11 -21.27
CA ASN A 758 -12.46 -36.47 -20.76
C ASN A 758 -11.58 -36.44 -19.50
N SER A 759 -12.12 -36.84 -18.34
CA SER A 759 -11.39 -36.86 -17.08
C SER A 759 -12.05 -37.87 -16.10
N LEU A 760 -11.79 -37.80 -14.79
CA LEU A 760 -12.32 -38.74 -13.79
C LEU A 760 -13.84 -38.88 -13.92
N SER A 761 -14.32 -40.12 -14.01
CA SER A 761 -15.74 -40.42 -14.23
C SER A 761 -16.68 -39.89 -13.15
N ASN A 762 -17.93 -39.58 -13.52
CA ASN A 762 -19.02 -39.16 -12.63
C ASN A 762 -18.68 -37.97 -11.71
N SER A 763 -17.82 -37.06 -12.17
CA SER A 763 -17.26 -35.94 -11.40
C SER A 763 -17.59 -34.60 -12.05
N ASN A 764 -17.68 -33.54 -11.22
CA ASN A 764 -17.96 -32.18 -11.67
C ASN A 764 -16.66 -31.38 -11.76
N PHE A 765 -16.37 -30.82 -12.93
CA PHE A 765 -15.20 -29.97 -13.15
C PHE A 765 -15.65 -28.52 -13.32
N LEU A 766 -14.92 -27.60 -12.70
CA LEU A 766 -15.00 -26.18 -13.02
C LEU A 766 -14.17 -25.95 -14.29
N LEU A 767 -14.76 -25.30 -15.29
CA LEU A 767 -14.05 -24.86 -16.49
C LEU A 767 -13.94 -23.34 -16.45
N GLU A 768 -12.74 -22.79 -16.57
CA GLU A 768 -12.49 -21.35 -16.63
C GLU A 768 -11.94 -20.98 -18.01
N PHE A 769 -12.50 -19.93 -18.63
CA PHE A 769 -12.23 -19.53 -20.02
C PHE A 769 -11.49 -18.20 -20.04
N PHE A 770 -10.47 -18.11 -20.90
CA PHE A 770 -9.53 -16.99 -20.93
C PHE A 770 -9.30 -16.50 -22.36
N LEU A 771 -9.31 -15.18 -22.49
CA LEU A 771 -9.00 -14.45 -23.71
C LEU A 771 -7.50 -14.13 -23.75
N ASN A 772 -6.89 -14.33 -24.91
CA ASN A 772 -5.54 -13.95 -25.27
C ASN A 772 -5.54 -13.06 -26.51
N ASP A 773 -4.68 -12.04 -26.52
CA ASP A 773 -4.56 -11.10 -27.65
C ASP A 773 -3.91 -11.75 -28.89
N GLN A 774 -3.18 -12.85 -28.70
CA GLN A 774 -2.49 -13.64 -29.73
C GLN A 774 -2.49 -15.11 -29.30
N GLY A 775 -2.40 -16.04 -30.26
CA GLY A 775 -2.13 -17.44 -29.98
C GLY A 775 -0.70 -17.64 -29.49
N ASP A 776 -0.53 -18.47 -28.46
CA ASP A 776 0.79 -18.80 -27.92
C ASP A 776 1.64 -19.61 -28.92
N PRO A 777 2.98 -19.44 -28.99
CA PRO A 777 3.84 -20.20 -29.90
C PRO A 777 3.83 -21.73 -29.73
N SER A 778 3.43 -22.25 -28.55
CA SER A 778 3.23 -23.68 -28.32
C SER A 778 1.90 -24.22 -28.87
N GLY A 779 0.94 -23.33 -29.16
CA GLY A 779 -0.44 -23.65 -29.51
C GLY A 779 -1.40 -23.77 -28.32
N SER A 780 -0.88 -23.75 -27.09
CA SER A 780 -1.64 -23.84 -25.82
C SER A 780 -1.06 -22.87 -24.79
N GLY A 781 -1.48 -22.93 -23.53
CA GLY A 781 -0.58 -22.55 -22.44
C GLY A 781 -0.76 -21.17 -21.78
N GLU A 782 -1.35 -20.14 -22.38
CA GLU A 782 -1.51 -18.81 -21.75
C GLU A 782 -2.99 -18.38 -21.58
N GLY A 783 -3.25 -17.40 -20.71
CA GLY A 783 -4.61 -16.92 -20.37
C GLY A 783 -4.65 -15.52 -19.78
N LYS A 784 -4.64 -14.49 -20.64
CA LYS A 784 -4.48 -13.08 -20.23
C LYS A 784 -5.68 -12.49 -19.51
N THR A 785 -6.89 -12.70 -20.00
CA THR A 785 -8.12 -12.07 -19.46
C THR A 785 -9.20 -13.11 -19.21
N PHE A 786 -9.59 -13.30 -17.95
CA PHE A 786 -10.69 -14.20 -17.58
C PHE A 786 -12.03 -13.71 -18.18
N LEU A 787 -12.69 -14.57 -18.95
CA LEU A 787 -13.98 -14.29 -19.60
C LEU A 787 -15.17 -14.76 -18.76
N GLY A 788 -15.02 -15.92 -18.11
CA GLY A 788 -16.10 -16.57 -17.38
C GLY A 788 -15.82 -18.04 -17.11
N SER A 789 -16.79 -18.72 -16.51
CA SER A 789 -16.65 -20.11 -16.09
C SER A 789 -17.96 -20.88 -16.18
N THR A 790 -17.89 -22.17 -16.47
CA THR A 790 -19.02 -23.11 -16.39
C THR A 790 -18.64 -24.37 -15.61
N THR A 791 -19.59 -25.28 -15.37
CA THR A 791 -19.30 -26.59 -14.77
C THR A 791 -19.74 -27.72 -15.70
N VAL A 792 -18.87 -28.70 -15.92
CA VAL A 792 -19.18 -29.90 -16.71
C VAL A 792 -19.20 -31.14 -15.81
N MET A 793 -20.17 -32.03 -16.03
CA MET A 793 -20.25 -33.33 -15.36
C MET A 793 -19.80 -34.43 -16.33
N THR A 794 -18.82 -35.24 -15.92
CA THR A 794 -18.37 -36.39 -16.70
C THR A 794 -19.29 -37.60 -16.50
N ASN A 795 -19.42 -38.42 -17.55
CA ASN A 795 -20.21 -39.64 -17.52
C ASN A 795 -19.43 -40.81 -16.86
N GLY A 796 -19.99 -42.03 -16.90
CA GLY A 796 -19.36 -43.24 -16.34
C GLY A 796 -18.10 -43.76 -17.09
N MET A 797 -17.73 -43.14 -18.21
CA MET A 797 -16.53 -43.39 -19.01
C MET A 797 -15.53 -42.21 -18.95
N GLY A 798 -15.88 -41.12 -18.26
CA GLY A 798 -15.06 -39.92 -18.14
C GLY A 798 -15.45 -38.76 -19.07
N ASP A 799 -16.36 -38.95 -20.04
CA ASP A 799 -16.68 -37.90 -21.00
C ASP A 799 -17.73 -36.91 -20.47
N GLY A 800 -17.44 -35.62 -20.58
CA GLY A 800 -18.36 -34.51 -20.44
C GLY A 800 -18.43 -33.70 -21.74
N THR A 801 -19.60 -33.13 -22.01
CA THR A 801 -19.84 -32.19 -23.12
C THR A 801 -20.40 -30.89 -22.55
N PHE A 802 -20.05 -29.76 -23.14
CA PHE A 802 -20.59 -28.44 -22.77
C PHE A 802 -20.94 -27.63 -24.02
N SER A 803 -22.02 -26.84 -23.90
CA SER A 803 -22.52 -25.89 -24.89
C SER A 803 -23.25 -24.80 -24.09
N PHE A 804 -22.77 -23.56 -24.13
CA PHE A 804 -23.27 -22.46 -23.30
C PHE A 804 -22.84 -21.07 -23.82
N ASP A 805 -23.53 -20.03 -23.39
CA ASP A 805 -23.24 -18.63 -23.74
C ASP A 805 -22.61 -17.87 -22.58
N LEU A 806 -21.63 -17.01 -22.88
CA LEU A 806 -21.14 -15.96 -22.00
C LEU A 806 -21.51 -14.58 -22.55
N SER A 807 -21.89 -13.64 -21.67
CA SER A 807 -22.11 -12.22 -22.02
C SER A 807 -20.78 -11.47 -22.17
N VAL A 808 -19.94 -11.95 -23.09
CA VAL A 808 -18.67 -11.34 -23.50
C VAL A 808 -18.70 -11.14 -25.01
N VAL A 809 -18.07 -10.05 -25.47
CA VAL A 809 -17.86 -9.76 -26.90
C VAL A 809 -16.39 -9.99 -27.19
N LEU A 810 -16.11 -10.83 -28.20
CA LEU A 810 -14.78 -11.04 -28.73
C LEU A 810 -14.61 -10.23 -30.02
N SER A 811 -13.36 -10.05 -30.42
CA SER A 811 -12.95 -9.40 -31.66
C SER A 811 -12.15 -10.36 -32.53
N GLU A 812 -12.15 -10.15 -33.84
CA GLU A 812 -11.37 -10.95 -34.79
C GLU A 812 -9.89 -11.02 -34.38
N GLY A 813 -9.24 -12.16 -34.61
CA GLY A 813 -7.84 -12.40 -34.25
C GLY A 813 -7.57 -12.63 -32.75
N GLN A 814 -8.60 -12.61 -31.90
CA GLN A 814 -8.50 -13.01 -30.50
C GLN A 814 -8.54 -14.53 -30.32
N TRP A 815 -7.91 -15.02 -29.27
CA TRP A 815 -7.73 -16.45 -29.01
C TRP A 815 -8.29 -16.85 -27.65
N ILE A 816 -8.93 -18.01 -27.56
CA ILE A 816 -9.53 -18.53 -26.34
C ILE A 816 -8.81 -19.81 -25.92
N THR A 817 -8.40 -19.85 -24.66
CA THR A 817 -7.96 -21.05 -23.95
C THR A 817 -8.89 -21.32 -22.77
N ALA A 818 -8.88 -22.55 -22.26
CA ALA A 818 -9.60 -22.90 -21.04
C ALA A 818 -8.78 -23.83 -20.14
N THR A 819 -9.00 -23.75 -18.83
CA THR A 819 -8.52 -24.74 -17.87
C THR A 819 -9.70 -25.55 -17.32
N SER A 820 -9.39 -26.72 -16.75
CA SER A 820 -10.28 -27.53 -15.94
C SER A 820 -9.74 -27.60 -14.50
N THR A 821 -10.64 -27.61 -13.51
CA THR A 821 -10.30 -27.86 -12.11
C THR A 821 -11.19 -28.97 -11.55
N ASP A 822 -10.57 -29.98 -10.94
CA ASP A 822 -11.25 -31.14 -10.35
C ASP A 822 -11.96 -30.80 -9.01
N PRO A 823 -12.84 -31.68 -8.49
CA PRO A 823 -13.49 -31.48 -7.18
C PRO A 823 -12.54 -31.41 -5.97
N ALA A 824 -11.28 -31.81 -6.12
CA ALA A 824 -10.26 -31.82 -5.07
C ALA A 824 -9.40 -30.53 -5.09
N GLY A 825 -9.47 -29.74 -6.16
CA GLY A 825 -8.74 -28.49 -6.35
C GLY A 825 -7.53 -28.58 -7.29
N SER A 826 -7.27 -29.71 -7.95
CA SER A 826 -6.20 -29.82 -8.95
C SER A 826 -6.62 -29.08 -10.22
N THR A 827 -5.76 -28.26 -10.82
CA THR A 827 -6.03 -27.55 -12.08
C THR A 827 -5.09 -28.03 -13.18
N SER A 828 -5.63 -28.20 -14.38
CA SER A 828 -4.90 -28.53 -15.60
C SER A 828 -4.11 -27.34 -16.16
N GLU A 829 -3.30 -27.62 -17.17
CA GLU A 829 -2.74 -26.59 -18.06
C GLU A 829 -3.84 -25.90 -18.88
N PHE A 830 -3.49 -24.84 -19.59
CA PHE A 830 -4.41 -24.24 -20.56
C PHE A 830 -4.54 -25.12 -21.81
N SER A 831 -5.78 -25.28 -22.28
CA SER A 831 -6.10 -25.96 -23.53
C SER A 831 -5.35 -25.41 -24.73
N THR A 832 -5.34 -26.19 -25.82
CA THR A 832 -5.10 -25.67 -27.16
C THR A 832 -5.98 -24.44 -27.41
N ALA A 833 -5.38 -23.39 -27.94
CA ALA A 833 -6.07 -22.14 -28.23
C ALA A 833 -6.89 -22.27 -29.52
N ILE A 834 -8.14 -21.81 -29.49
CA ILE A 834 -8.96 -21.62 -30.70
C ILE A 834 -9.17 -20.13 -30.96
N ALA A 835 -9.22 -19.73 -32.23
CA ALA A 835 -9.57 -18.36 -32.59
C ALA A 835 -11.06 -18.10 -32.31
N ALA A 836 -11.37 -16.87 -31.89
CA ALA A 836 -12.74 -16.38 -31.89
C ALA A 836 -13.23 -16.25 -33.33
N THR A 837 -14.43 -16.75 -33.62
CA THR A 837 -15.11 -16.53 -34.90
C THR A 837 -16.23 -15.52 -34.70
N ILE A 838 -16.45 -14.66 -35.69
CA ILE A 838 -17.51 -13.65 -35.67
C ILE A 838 -18.30 -13.85 -36.96
N PRO A 839 -19.50 -14.45 -36.91
CA PRO A 839 -20.31 -14.60 -38.10
C PRO A 839 -20.82 -13.25 -38.60
N PRO A 840 -20.90 -13.04 -39.92
CA PRO A 840 -21.36 -11.77 -40.50
C PRO A 840 -22.82 -11.50 -40.11
N THR A 841 -23.15 -10.24 -39.88
CA THR A 841 -24.48 -9.77 -39.53
C THR A 841 -24.99 -8.72 -40.52
N ILE A 842 -26.29 -8.44 -40.53
CA ILE A 842 -26.89 -7.45 -41.44
C ILE A 842 -26.83 -6.06 -40.78
N ASP A 843 -26.20 -5.12 -41.47
CA ASP A 843 -26.19 -3.70 -41.11
C ASP A 843 -27.41 -2.98 -41.70
N THR A 844 -27.66 -3.12 -43.01
CA THR A 844 -28.82 -2.53 -43.70
C THR A 844 -29.43 -3.41 -44.79
N LEU A 845 -30.72 -3.17 -45.06
CA LEU A 845 -31.51 -3.81 -46.10
C LEU A 845 -32.08 -2.72 -47.03
N THR A 846 -32.03 -2.95 -48.34
CA THR A 846 -32.70 -2.11 -49.35
C THR A 846 -33.55 -2.98 -50.28
N PRO A 847 -34.86 -2.76 -50.42
CA PRO A 847 -35.69 -1.86 -49.62
C PRO A 847 -35.59 -2.17 -48.13
N ALA A 848 -35.64 -1.15 -47.28
CA ALA A 848 -35.72 -1.36 -45.84
C ALA A 848 -37.00 -2.12 -45.49
N ASP A 849 -36.99 -2.88 -44.39
CA ASP A 849 -38.18 -3.58 -43.93
C ASP A 849 -39.39 -2.62 -43.76
N ASN A 850 -40.58 -3.13 -44.07
CA ASN A 850 -41.84 -2.39 -44.17
C ASN A 850 -41.85 -1.22 -45.19
N SER A 851 -40.91 -1.18 -46.16
CA SER A 851 -40.93 -0.17 -47.24
C SER A 851 -42.18 -0.29 -48.11
N LEU A 852 -42.79 0.85 -48.46
CA LEU A 852 -43.96 0.92 -49.33
C LEU A 852 -43.60 1.56 -50.68
N GLY A 853 -44.21 1.10 -51.76
CA GLY A 853 -44.04 1.70 -53.09
C GLY A 853 -42.70 1.37 -53.74
N VAL A 854 -42.15 0.18 -53.48
CA VAL A 854 -40.92 -0.32 -54.08
C VAL A 854 -41.14 -0.56 -55.57
N ALA A 855 -40.30 0.01 -56.45
CA ALA A 855 -40.46 -0.17 -57.89
C ALA A 855 -40.36 -1.65 -58.28
N VAL A 856 -41.16 -2.11 -59.24
CA VAL A 856 -41.26 -3.57 -59.52
C VAL A 856 -39.99 -4.18 -60.08
N ASP A 857 -39.10 -3.36 -60.63
CA ASP A 857 -37.76 -3.68 -61.15
C ASP A 857 -36.64 -3.37 -60.14
N SER A 858 -36.96 -3.16 -58.86
CA SER A 858 -35.95 -2.87 -57.83
C SER A 858 -35.04 -4.06 -57.55
N LEU A 859 -33.73 -3.82 -57.60
CA LEU A 859 -32.74 -4.71 -56.99
C LEU A 859 -32.94 -4.72 -55.47
N LEU A 860 -32.75 -5.89 -54.84
CA LEU A 860 -32.73 -6.04 -53.39
C LEU A 860 -31.27 -6.10 -52.93
N THR A 861 -30.85 -5.28 -51.96
CA THR A 861 -29.49 -5.31 -51.42
C THR A 861 -29.48 -5.56 -49.92
N ILE A 862 -28.40 -6.20 -49.47
CA ILE A 862 -28.08 -6.44 -48.07
C ILE A 862 -26.66 -5.94 -47.88
N ASP A 863 -26.47 -5.02 -46.94
CA ASP A 863 -25.16 -4.57 -46.52
C ASP A 863 -24.82 -5.32 -45.22
N PHE A 864 -23.69 -6.02 -45.20
CA PHE A 864 -23.24 -6.82 -44.05
C PHE A 864 -22.22 -6.04 -43.19
N SER A 865 -22.04 -6.49 -41.94
CA SER A 865 -21.07 -5.93 -40.99
C SER A 865 -19.60 -6.10 -41.38
N GLU A 866 -19.33 -6.87 -42.44
CA GLU A 866 -17.99 -7.20 -42.95
C GLU A 866 -18.05 -7.75 -44.39
N ASN A 867 -16.89 -7.95 -45.00
CA ASN A 867 -16.77 -8.52 -46.35
C ASN A 867 -17.25 -9.97 -46.39
N ILE A 868 -18.14 -10.28 -47.33
CA ILE A 868 -18.79 -11.60 -47.45
C ILE A 868 -18.47 -12.32 -48.78
N GLN A 869 -18.76 -13.60 -48.82
CA GLN A 869 -18.74 -14.45 -50.00
C GLN A 869 -20.00 -15.34 -50.09
N LYS A 870 -20.14 -16.05 -51.21
CA LYS A 870 -21.25 -16.98 -51.43
C LYS A 870 -20.98 -18.29 -50.71
N GLY A 871 -21.82 -18.62 -49.72
CA GLY A 871 -21.83 -19.93 -49.08
C GLY A 871 -22.73 -20.92 -49.84
N THR A 872 -23.61 -21.61 -49.12
CA THR A 872 -24.58 -22.56 -49.69
C THR A 872 -25.99 -22.33 -49.16
N GLY A 873 -26.97 -22.29 -50.05
CA GLY A 873 -28.36 -22.01 -49.70
C GLY A 873 -29.10 -21.25 -50.79
N ASN A 874 -30.33 -20.86 -50.49
CA ASN A 874 -31.21 -20.08 -51.35
C ASN A 874 -31.73 -18.85 -50.61
N LEU A 875 -32.00 -17.82 -51.40
CA LEU A 875 -32.89 -16.72 -51.01
C LEU A 875 -34.27 -17.03 -51.59
N VAL A 876 -35.33 -16.80 -50.84
CA VAL A 876 -36.70 -17.15 -51.24
C VAL A 876 -37.60 -15.94 -51.07
N ILE A 877 -38.14 -15.46 -52.18
CA ILE A 877 -39.07 -14.34 -52.23
C ILE A 877 -40.49 -14.91 -52.30
N ARG A 878 -41.38 -14.46 -51.41
CA ARG A 878 -42.77 -14.94 -51.30
C ARG A 878 -43.74 -13.78 -51.17
N ARG A 879 -45.00 -14.01 -51.57
CA ARG A 879 -46.09 -13.05 -51.31
C ARG A 879 -46.62 -13.23 -49.89
N SER A 880 -46.74 -12.15 -49.13
CA SER A 880 -47.20 -12.19 -47.73
C SER A 880 -48.68 -12.57 -47.58
N ALA A 881 -49.48 -12.39 -48.64
CA ALA A 881 -50.92 -12.62 -48.61
C ALA A 881 -51.33 -14.11 -48.60
N ASP A 882 -50.51 -14.99 -49.18
CA ASP A 882 -50.85 -16.42 -49.39
C ASP A 882 -49.65 -17.40 -49.31
N ASP A 883 -48.47 -16.90 -48.93
CA ASP A 883 -47.19 -17.62 -48.87
C ASP A 883 -46.73 -18.24 -50.20
N SER A 884 -47.37 -17.82 -51.32
CA SER A 884 -47.00 -18.30 -52.65
C SER A 884 -45.56 -17.90 -52.98
N LEU A 885 -44.81 -18.88 -53.48
CA LEU A 885 -43.47 -18.67 -53.99
C LEU A 885 -43.54 -17.69 -55.16
N PHE A 886 -42.77 -16.61 -55.08
CA PHE A 886 -42.46 -15.77 -56.23
C PHE A 886 -41.22 -16.32 -56.92
N GLU A 887 -40.11 -16.42 -56.19
CA GLU A 887 -38.86 -16.97 -56.71
C GLU A 887 -38.05 -17.62 -55.59
N SER A 888 -37.28 -18.66 -55.93
CA SER A 888 -36.23 -19.22 -55.08
C SER A 888 -34.92 -19.16 -55.87
N ILE A 889 -33.97 -18.37 -55.36
CA ILE A 889 -32.73 -18.01 -56.01
C ILE A 889 -31.59 -18.70 -55.25
N PRO A 890 -30.96 -19.75 -55.81
CA PRO A 890 -29.74 -20.31 -55.23
C PRO A 890 -28.64 -19.25 -55.20
N VAL A 891 -27.88 -19.14 -54.12
CA VAL A 891 -26.84 -18.09 -54.01
C VAL A 891 -25.81 -18.16 -55.14
N SER A 892 -25.55 -19.35 -55.68
CA SER A 892 -24.67 -19.59 -56.83
C SER A 892 -25.17 -19.00 -58.15
N SER A 893 -26.43 -18.52 -58.22
CA SER A 893 -26.99 -17.84 -59.40
C SER A 893 -26.25 -16.56 -59.75
N ALA A 894 -26.26 -16.19 -61.03
CA ALA A 894 -25.76 -14.89 -61.51
C ALA A 894 -26.64 -13.71 -61.04
N GLN A 895 -27.87 -14.00 -60.61
CA GLN A 895 -28.82 -13.04 -60.02
C GLN A 895 -28.37 -12.53 -58.65
N VAL A 896 -27.47 -13.24 -57.96
CA VAL A 896 -26.86 -12.76 -56.73
C VAL A 896 -25.44 -12.31 -57.05
N THR A 897 -25.12 -11.04 -56.80
CA THR A 897 -23.77 -10.50 -56.93
C THR A 897 -23.30 -9.98 -55.58
N ILE A 898 -21.98 -10.02 -55.38
CA ILE A 898 -21.31 -9.58 -54.16
C ILE A 898 -20.24 -8.57 -54.55
N ALA A 899 -20.19 -7.46 -53.83
CA ALA A 899 -19.11 -6.49 -53.87
C ALA A 899 -18.73 -6.13 -52.44
N ASP A 900 -17.58 -6.63 -51.98
CA ASP A 900 -17.09 -6.49 -50.61
C ASP A 900 -18.12 -6.96 -49.55
N ASP A 901 -18.73 -6.04 -48.81
CA ASP A 901 -19.75 -6.23 -47.78
C ASP A 901 -21.20 -6.22 -48.32
N VAL A 902 -21.40 -5.85 -49.59
CA VAL A 902 -22.73 -5.68 -50.20
C VAL A 902 -23.14 -6.86 -51.07
N VAL A 903 -24.25 -7.50 -50.71
CA VAL A 903 -25.01 -8.41 -51.57
C VAL A 903 -26.01 -7.61 -52.40
N THR A 904 -26.10 -7.90 -53.70
CA THR A 904 -27.17 -7.41 -54.59
C THR A 904 -27.89 -8.59 -55.26
N ILE A 905 -29.21 -8.56 -55.23
CA ILE A 905 -30.12 -9.61 -55.72
C ILE A 905 -31.01 -9.01 -56.81
N ASP A 906 -30.97 -9.63 -57.98
CA ASP A 906 -31.74 -9.28 -59.18
C ASP A 906 -32.78 -10.40 -59.45
N PRO A 907 -34.06 -10.22 -59.08
CA PRO A 907 -35.09 -11.22 -59.35
C PRO A 907 -35.25 -11.49 -60.86
N SER A 908 -35.53 -12.72 -61.28
CA SER A 908 -35.55 -13.07 -62.72
C SER A 908 -36.74 -12.52 -63.50
N SER A 909 -37.64 -11.80 -62.84
CA SER A 909 -38.78 -11.10 -63.42
C SER A 909 -39.24 -9.98 -62.48
N ASP A 910 -39.79 -8.91 -63.05
CA ASP A 910 -40.42 -7.82 -62.31
C ASP A 910 -41.44 -8.35 -61.29
N LEU A 911 -41.46 -7.73 -60.10
CA LEU A 911 -42.43 -8.02 -59.06
C LEU A 911 -43.86 -7.71 -59.56
N ALA A 912 -44.86 -8.39 -59.00
CA ALA A 912 -46.24 -8.01 -59.23
C ALA A 912 -46.50 -6.66 -58.56
N VAL A 913 -47.15 -5.73 -59.27
CA VAL A 913 -47.61 -4.44 -58.71
C VAL A 913 -48.57 -4.65 -57.52
N ALA A 914 -48.65 -3.65 -56.64
CA ALA A 914 -49.57 -3.61 -55.51
C ALA A 914 -49.55 -4.87 -54.61
N THR A 915 -48.38 -5.48 -54.42
CA THR A 915 -48.21 -6.78 -53.76
C THR A 915 -47.20 -6.68 -52.62
N GLU A 916 -47.56 -7.24 -51.48
CA GLU A 916 -46.65 -7.37 -50.33
C GLU A 916 -45.79 -8.63 -50.48
N TYR A 917 -44.49 -8.46 -50.28
CA TYR A 917 -43.46 -9.49 -50.38
C TYR A 917 -42.67 -9.61 -49.08
N TYR A 918 -42.13 -10.80 -48.83
CA TYR A 918 -41.12 -11.03 -47.81
C TYR A 918 -40.01 -11.93 -48.34
N VAL A 919 -38.81 -11.81 -47.75
CA VAL A 919 -37.60 -12.53 -48.17
C VAL A 919 -37.11 -13.43 -47.04
N GLU A 920 -37.05 -14.74 -47.31
CA GLU A 920 -36.36 -15.73 -46.49
C GLU A 920 -34.95 -15.94 -47.06
N ILE A 921 -33.97 -16.22 -46.20
CA ILE A 921 -32.58 -16.53 -46.57
C ILE A 921 -32.14 -17.75 -45.76
N ASP A 922 -31.78 -18.85 -46.43
CA ASP A 922 -31.29 -20.06 -45.75
C ASP A 922 -30.01 -19.73 -44.93
N ALA A 923 -29.86 -20.30 -43.73
CA ALA A 923 -28.63 -20.16 -42.95
C ALA A 923 -27.42 -20.69 -43.75
N GLY A 924 -26.31 -19.95 -43.77
CA GLY A 924 -25.13 -20.27 -44.58
C GLY A 924 -25.24 -19.88 -46.06
N THR A 925 -26.31 -19.20 -46.50
CA THR A 925 -26.39 -18.63 -47.86
C THR A 925 -25.21 -17.69 -48.13
N PHE A 926 -24.83 -16.89 -47.14
CA PHE A 926 -23.64 -16.05 -47.14
C PHE A 926 -22.70 -16.48 -46.02
N GLU A 927 -21.41 -16.36 -46.26
CA GLU A 927 -20.32 -16.62 -45.33
C GLU A 927 -19.37 -15.42 -45.35
N ASP A 928 -18.61 -15.15 -44.28
CA ASP A 928 -17.46 -14.23 -44.36
C ASP A 928 -16.31 -14.84 -45.19
N LEU A 929 -15.20 -14.11 -45.34
CA LEU A 929 -14.05 -14.60 -46.12
C LEU A 929 -13.31 -15.79 -45.48
N ASP A 930 -13.49 -16.04 -44.18
CA ASP A 930 -12.88 -17.16 -43.43
C ASP A 930 -13.81 -18.40 -43.34
N GLY A 931 -15.08 -18.26 -43.75
CA GLY A 931 -16.07 -19.33 -43.85
C GLY A 931 -17.11 -19.36 -42.72
N ASN A 932 -17.25 -18.32 -41.90
CA ASN A 932 -18.30 -18.27 -40.88
C ASN A 932 -19.66 -17.91 -41.51
N ALA A 933 -20.65 -18.77 -41.30
CA ALA A 933 -21.96 -18.66 -41.92
C ALA A 933 -22.86 -17.58 -41.30
N PHE A 934 -23.44 -16.72 -42.15
CA PHE A 934 -24.58 -15.88 -41.76
C PHE A 934 -25.76 -16.74 -41.29
N ALA A 935 -26.38 -16.36 -40.18
CA ALA A 935 -27.50 -17.10 -39.56
C ALA A 935 -28.76 -17.21 -40.43
N GLY A 936 -28.91 -16.39 -41.48
CA GLY A 936 -30.06 -16.38 -42.38
C GLY A 936 -31.23 -15.52 -41.89
N ILE A 937 -32.32 -15.54 -42.66
CA ILE A 937 -33.61 -14.91 -42.34
C ILE A 937 -34.68 -15.98 -42.48
N ALA A 938 -35.29 -16.39 -41.36
CA ALA A 938 -36.22 -17.52 -41.32
C ALA A 938 -37.69 -17.12 -41.09
N ASP A 939 -37.99 -15.82 -41.07
CA ASP A 939 -39.30 -15.27 -40.74
C ASP A 939 -39.75 -14.18 -41.73
N LYS A 940 -41.05 -13.85 -41.70
CA LYS A 940 -41.68 -12.90 -42.64
C LYS A 940 -41.56 -11.43 -42.25
N THR A 941 -40.99 -11.15 -41.08
CA THR A 941 -41.00 -9.82 -40.43
C THR A 941 -39.64 -9.15 -40.36
N THR A 942 -38.56 -9.90 -40.59
CA THR A 942 -37.19 -9.37 -40.65
C THR A 942 -36.90 -8.66 -41.97
N TRP A 943 -37.48 -9.11 -43.09
CA TRP A 943 -37.40 -8.39 -44.38
C TRP A 943 -38.67 -8.52 -45.20
N SER A 944 -39.52 -7.49 -45.14
CA SER A 944 -40.78 -7.37 -45.87
C SER A 944 -40.90 -6.01 -46.57
N PHE A 945 -41.61 -5.95 -47.71
CA PHE A 945 -41.88 -4.69 -48.41
C PHE A 945 -43.07 -4.80 -49.37
N PHE A 946 -43.65 -3.65 -49.75
CA PHE A 946 -44.81 -3.55 -50.62
C PHE A 946 -44.44 -2.90 -51.96
N SER A 947 -44.70 -3.59 -53.08
CA SER A 947 -44.39 -3.09 -54.42
C SER A 947 -45.29 -1.94 -54.85
N GLU A 948 -44.83 -1.14 -55.82
CA GLU A 948 -45.57 0.01 -56.33
C GLU A 948 -46.92 -0.37 -56.94
N ASP A 949 -47.88 0.55 -56.79
CA ASP A 949 -49.17 0.52 -57.48
C ASP A 949 -49.22 1.73 -58.41
N PRO A 950 -48.90 1.58 -59.71
CA PRO A 950 -48.88 2.68 -60.66
C PRO A 950 -50.29 3.06 -61.16
N SER A 951 -51.36 2.39 -60.70
CA SER A 951 -52.74 2.67 -61.10
C SER A 951 -53.73 2.40 -59.96
N PRO A 952 -53.59 3.09 -58.81
CA PRO A 952 -54.34 2.79 -57.61
C PRO A 952 -55.84 3.06 -57.80
N THR A 953 -56.67 2.15 -57.33
CA THR A 953 -58.13 2.28 -57.39
C THR A 953 -58.70 2.69 -56.04
N LEU A 954 -59.76 3.50 -56.06
CA LEU A 954 -60.62 3.73 -54.92
C LEU A 954 -61.85 2.83 -55.03
N SER A 955 -62.22 2.16 -53.96
CA SER A 955 -63.54 1.55 -53.75
C SER A 955 -64.30 2.35 -52.70
N LEU A 956 -65.61 2.46 -52.87
CA LEU A 956 -66.51 3.09 -51.90
C LEU A 956 -67.54 2.06 -51.46
N SER A 957 -67.87 2.07 -50.17
CA SER A 957 -69.00 1.31 -49.62
C SER A 957 -69.79 2.17 -48.63
N ILE A 958 -71.11 2.22 -48.76
CA ILE A 958 -72.01 3.02 -47.93
C ILE A 958 -72.86 2.11 -47.05
N SER A 959 -73.01 2.48 -45.77
CA SER A 959 -73.88 1.74 -44.85
C SER A 959 -74.57 2.65 -43.81
N PRO A 960 -75.89 2.52 -43.59
CA PRO A 960 -76.83 1.72 -44.39
C PRO A 960 -77.01 2.26 -45.81
N ALA A 961 -77.40 1.40 -46.74
CA ALA A 961 -77.67 1.76 -48.14
C ALA A 961 -78.99 2.51 -48.36
N ALA A 962 -79.79 2.71 -47.31
CA ALA A 962 -80.98 3.54 -47.33
C ALA A 962 -81.09 4.40 -46.05
N ILE A 963 -81.46 5.67 -46.21
CA ILE A 963 -81.64 6.68 -45.14
C ILE A 963 -82.94 7.47 -45.40
N SER A 964 -83.46 8.20 -44.41
CA SER A 964 -84.60 9.12 -44.61
C SER A 964 -84.11 10.55 -44.83
N GLU A 965 -84.85 11.32 -45.64
CA GLU A 965 -84.58 12.74 -45.93
C GLU A 965 -84.53 13.58 -44.64
N GLN A 966 -85.30 13.25 -43.60
CA GLN A 966 -85.32 13.89 -42.27
C GLN A 966 -84.04 13.68 -41.45
N GLY A 967 -82.88 14.07 -41.99
CA GLY A 967 -81.57 14.02 -41.36
C GLY A 967 -81.05 12.59 -41.11
N GLY A 968 -81.55 11.60 -41.85
CA GLY A 968 -81.04 10.23 -41.82
C GLY A 968 -79.55 10.16 -42.19
N LYS A 969 -78.82 9.17 -41.69
CA LYS A 969 -77.36 9.12 -41.80
C LYS A 969 -76.82 7.77 -42.24
N ALA A 970 -75.84 7.83 -43.13
CA ALA A 970 -74.99 6.70 -43.50
C ALA A 970 -73.52 7.05 -43.34
N THR A 971 -72.67 6.02 -43.33
CA THR A 971 -71.21 6.16 -43.37
C THR A 971 -70.70 5.65 -44.70
N GLY A 972 -70.03 6.51 -45.47
CA GLY A 972 -69.20 6.09 -46.60
C GLY A 972 -67.83 5.67 -46.09
N THR A 973 -67.34 4.51 -46.51
CA THR A 973 -65.97 4.05 -46.29
C THR A 973 -65.27 3.99 -47.64
N VAL A 974 -64.29 4.86 -47.85
CA VAL A 974 -63.43 4.79 -49.04
C VAL A 974 -62.18 3.97 -48.72
N THR A 975 -61.83 3.03 -49.58
CA THR A 975 -60.68 2.12 -49.44
C THR A 975 -59.84 2.13 -50.72
N ARG A 976 -58.51 2.05 -50.60
CA ARG A 976 -57.57 2.00 -51.74
C ARG A 976 -57.13 0.57 -52.03
N SER A 977 -56.64 0.33 -53.26
CA SER A 977 -56.02 -0.95 -53.65
C SER A 977 -54.70 -1.24 -52.93
N SER A 978 -53.98 -0.19 -52.51
CA SER A 978 -52.63 -0.28 -51.95
C SER A 978 -52.38 0.80 -50.87
N PRO A 979 -51.50 0.53 -49.89
CA PRO A 979 -51.05 1.53 -48.93
C PRO A 979 -50.08 2.50 -49.62
N ALA A 980 -49.98 3.74 -49.14
CA ALA A 980 -49.11 4.74 -49.74
C ALA A 980 -48.21 5.47 -48.74
N ILE A 981 -47.05 5.86 -49.25
CA ILE A 981 -46.00 6.62 -48.57
C ILE A 981 -46.51 8.00 -48.10
N VAL A 982 -47.50 8.57 -48.79
CA VAL A 982 -48.13 9.86 -48.45
C VAL A 982 -49.64 9.75 -48.30
N ALA A 983 -50.21 10.60 -47.45
CA ALA A 983 -51.64 10.71 -47.27
C ALA A 983 -52.31 11.20 -48.56
N VAL A 984 -53.44 10.59 -48.92
CA VAL A 984 -54.23 10.95 -50.10
C VAL A 984 -55.52 11.63 -49.68
N THR A 985 -55.72 12.85 -50.16
CA THR A 985 -57.01 13.54 -50.09
C THR A 985 -57.88 13.02 -51.22
N VAL A 986 -59.05 12.48 -50.85
CA VAL A 986 -60.07 11.97 -51.74
C VAL A 986 -61.20 13.00 -51.77
N ASP A 987 -61.43 13.59 -52.94
CA ASP A 987 -62.57 14.46 -53.19
C ASP A 987 -63.85 13.61 -53.28
N LEU A 988 -64.92 14.11 -52.70
CA LEU A 988 -66.20 13.42 -52.60
C LEU A 988 -67.29 14.26 -53.27
N LEU A 989 -68.11 13.62 -54.10
CA LEU A 989 -69.19 14.26 -54.84
C LEU A 989 -70.49 13.47 -54.68
N SER A 990 -71.55 14.15 -54.27
CA SER A 990 -72.92 13.64 -54.37
C SER A 990 -73.50 13.97 -55.76
N SER A 991 -74.17 13.01 -56.41
CA SER A 991 -74.90 13.25 -57.66
C SER A 991 -76.11 14.16 -57.48
N ASP A 992 -76.68 14.15 -56.27
CA ASP A 992 -77.78 15.01 -55.87
C ASP A 992 -77.51 15.59 -54.47
N PRO A 993 -76.88 16.78 -54.39
CA PRO A 993 -76.59 17.45 -53.12
C PRO A 993 -77.82 18.07 -52.46
N THR A 994 -78.95 18.16 -53.18
CA THR A 994 -80.25 18.56 -52.62
C THR A 994 -80.86 17.42 -51.81
N GLU A 995 -80.54 16.18 -52.12
CA GLU A 995 -81.09 14.97 -51.51
C GLU A 995 -80.15 14.33 -50.45
N ALA A 996 -78.86 14.17 -50.77
CA ALA A 996 -77.86 13.68 -49.80
C ALA A 996 -76.58 14.51 -49.82
N SER A 997 -76.22 15.07 -48.66
CA SER A 997 -74.99 15.83 -48.46
C SER A 997 -73.83 14.93 -48.01
N VAL A 998 -72.66 15.19 -48.61
CA VAL A 998 -71.36 14.62 -48.22
C VAL A 998 -70.35 15.76 -47.97
N PRO A 999 -69.31 15.58 -47.13
CA PRO A 999 -68.19 16.51 -47.06
C PRO A 999 -67.49 16.62 -48.42
N ASN A 1000 -66.86 17.75 -48.73
CA ASN A 1000 -66.15 17.92 -50.01
C ASN A 1000 -64.99 16.94 -50.23
N ALA A 1001 -64.37 16.46 -49.15
CA ALA A 1001 -63.24 15.52 -49.19
C ALA A 1001 -63.07 14.75 -47.88
N VAL A 1002 -62.32 13.64 -47.95
CA VAL A 1002 -61.83 12.83 -46.83
C VAL A 1002 -60.36 12.48 -47.05
N VAL A 1003 -59.57 12.33 -46.00
CA VAL A 1003 -58.13 12.01 -46.11
C VAL A 1003 -57.86 10.58 -45.64
N ILE A 1004 -57.30 9.75 -46.52
CA ILE A 1004 -56.68 8.49 -46.15
C ILE A 1004 -55.22 8.80 -45.77
N LEU A 1005 -54.85 8.54 -44.52
CA LEU A 1005 -53.51 8.85 -44.00
C LEU A 1005 -52.42 7.97 -44.64
N ALA A 1006 -51.16 8.42 -44.58
CA ALA A 1006 -50.02 7.62 -45.03
C ALA A 1006 -49.98 6.28 -44.28
N GLY A 1007 -49.67 5.19 -45.00
CA GLY A 1007 -49.72 3.82 -44.48
C GLY A 1007 -51.11 3.30 -44.08
N GLN A 1008 -52.20 4.03 -44.35
CA GLN A 1008 -53.57 3.55 -44.14
C GLN A 1008 -54.25 3.19 -45.47
N MET A 1009 -55.11 2.17 -45.42
CA MET A 1009 -55.84 1.66 -46.59
C MET A 1009 -57.19 2.36 -46.80
N SER A 1010 -57.81 2.89 -45.76
CA SER A 1010 -59.17 3.41 -45.82
C SER A 1010 -59.41 4.61 -44.90
N ALA A 1011 -60.51 5.32 -45.17
CA ALA A 1011 -61.05 6.39 -44.33
C ALA A 1011 -62.58 6.43 -44.43
N THR A 1012 -63.23 6.93 -43.38
CA THR A 1012 -64.69 7.03 -43.31
C THR A 1012 -65.17 8.48 -43.31
N PHE A 1013 -66.36 8.71 -43.86
CA PHE A 1013 -67.02 10.02 -43.89
C PHE A 1013 -68.54 9.89 -43.71
N PRO A 1014 -69.22 10.89 -43.11
CA PRO A 1014 -70.67 10.88 -42.97
C PRO A 1014 -71.36 11.24 -44.28
N ILE A 1015 -72.54 10.64 -44.50
CA ILE A 1015 -73.51 11.00 -45.52
C ILE A 1015 -74.81 11.32 -44.78
N THR A 1016 -75.52 12.38 -45.16
CA THR A 1016 -76.75 12.82 -44.46
C THR A 1016 -77.82 13.20 -45.47
N GLY A 1017 -79.02 12.62 -45.32
CA GLY A 1017 -80.22 13.00 -46.07
C GLY A 1017 -80.67 14.41 -45.72
N ILE A 1018 -81.22 15.13 -46.70
CA ILE A 1018 -81.61 16.53 -46.59
C ILE A 1018 -83.14 16.63 -46.65
N ASP A 1019 -83.73 17.19 -45.59
CA ASP A 1019 -85.18 17.31 -45.40
C ASP A 1019 -85.68 18.52 -46.19
N ASP A 1020 -86.63 18.33 -47.12
CA ASP A 1020 -87.28 19.44 -47.83
C ASP A 1020 -88.80 19.61 -47.53
N ALA A 1021 -89.66 19.75 -48.53
CA ALA A 1021 -91.11 19.88 -48.41
C ALA A 1021 -91.87 19.25 -49.62
N VAL A 1022 -91.17 18.49 -50.48
CA VAL A 1022 -91.61 18.01 -51.78
C VAL A 1022 -91.80 16.50 -51.75
N VAL A 1023 -92.98 16.03 -52.15
CA VAL A 1023 -93.23 14.58 -52.29
C VAL A 1023 -92.79 14.15 -53.69
N ASP A 1024 -91.60 13.57 -53.82
CA ASP A 1024 -91.06 13.03 -55.07
C ASP A 1024 -90.73 11.52 -55.04
N GLY A 1025 -90.72 10.89 -53.85
CA GLY A 1025 -90.51 9.46 -53.62
C GLY A 1025 -89.08 9.10 -53.18
N THR A 1026 -88.76 7.80 -53.14
CA THR A 1026 -87.40 7.38 -52.76
C THR A 1026 -86.41 7.64 -53.89
N GLN A 1027 -85.43 8.52 -53.65
CA GLN A 1027 -84.42 8.93 -54.61
C GLN A 1027 -83.09 8.20 -54.37
N THR A 1028 -82.47 7.67 -55.43
CA THR A 1028 -81.17 6.98 -55.34
C THR A 1028 -80.03 7.97 -55.65
N VAL A 1029 -79.28 8.37 -54.62
CA VAL A 1029 -78.13 9.27 -54.75
C VAL A 1029 -76.84 8.48 -54.93
N THR A 1030 -76.07 8.79 -55.97
CA THR A 1030 -74.74 8.21 -56.20
C THR A 1030 -73.67 9.10 -55.57
N VAL A 1031 -72.85 8.55 -54.67
CA VAL A 1031 -71.65 9.21 -54.15
C VAL A 1031 -70.44 8.72 -54.92
N THR A 1032 -69.61 9.65 -55.39
CA THR A 1032 -68.34 9.39 -56.07
C THR A 1032 -67.18 9.83 -55.20
N ALA A 1033 -66.19 8.95 -55.02
CA ALA A 1033 -64.93 9.20 -54.35
C ALA A 1033 -63.80 9.19 -55.38
N GLY A 1034 -63.11 10.32 -55.57
CA GLY A 1034 -62.05 10.46 -56.56
C GLY A 1034 -60.79 11.11 -55.99
N ALA A 1035 -59.63 10.78 -56.54
CA ALA A 1035 -58.36 11.42 -56.20
C ALA A 1035 -57.48 11.52 -57.44
N THR A 1036 -56.59 12.51 -57.47
CA THR A 1036 -55.62 12.64 -58.58
C THR A 1036 -54.77 11.38 -58.67
N GLY A 1037 -54.60 10.84 -59.89
CA GLY A 1037 -53.87 9.60 -60.14
C GLY A 1037 -54.59 8.30 -59.73
N HIS A 1038 -55.84 8.38 -59.26
CA HIS A 1038 -56.63 7.21 -58.86
C HIS A 1038 -57.81 6.97 -59.81
N THR A 1039 -58.22 5.71 -59.95
CA THR A 1039 -59.55 5.39 -60.52
C THR A 1039 -60.61 5.61 -59.44
N ASN A 1040 -61.66 6.37 -59.76
CA ASN A 1040 -62.72 6.71 -58.80
C ASN A 1040 -63.52 5.48 -58.34
N GLY A 1041 -63.94 5.50 -57.07
CA GLY A 1041 -64.93 4.58 -56.52
C GLY A 1041 -66.30 5.23 -56.45
N THR A 1042 -67.38 4.46 -56.63
CA THR A 1042 -68.76 4.94 -56.54
C THR A 1042 -69.62 3.95 -55.79
N ASP A 1043 -70.57 4.46 -55.01
CA ASP A 1043 -71.63 3.66 -54.39
C ASP A 1043 -72.91 4.51 -54.25
N THR A 1044 -74.05 3.87 -54.00
CA THR A 1044 -75.38 4.51 -53.97
C THR A 1044 -76.01 4.44 -52.58
N VAL A 1045 -76.77 5.49 -52.23
CA VAL A 1045 -77.67 5.50 -51.08
C VAL A 1045 -79.08 5.92 -51.51
N ASP A 1046 -80.08 5.13 -51.13
CA ASP A 1046 -81.47 5.51 -51.29
C ASP A 1046 -81.87 6.49 -50.16
N VAL A 1047 -82.43 7.64 -50.51
CA VAL A 1047 -83.00 8.59 -49.56
C VAL A 1047 -84.52 8.49 -49.68
N THR A 1048 -85.19 8.21 -48.56
CA THR A 1048 -86.64 7.94 -48.54
C THR A 1048 -87.43 9.18 -48.14
N ASP A 1049 -88.18 9.72 -49.10
CA ASP A 1049 -89.30 10.65 -48.91
C ASP A 1049 -90.19 10.25 -47.71
N ASN A 1050 -90.39 11.21 -46.82
CA ASN A 1050 -91.26 11.15 -45.65
C ASN A 1050 -92.37 12.22 -45.63
N ASP A 1051 -92.50 12.99 -46.71
CA ASP A 1051 -93.48 14.04 -46.85
C ASP A 1051 -94.88 13.55 -47.23
N ILE A 1052 -95.87 14.42 -47.08
CA ILE A 1052 -97.29 14.07 -47.30
C ILE A 1052 -97.90 14.97 -48.38
N PRO A 1053 -98.58 14.42 -49.41
CA PRO A 1053 -99.27 15.20 -50.41
C PRO A 1053 -100.34 16.12 -49.82
N THR A 1054 -100.16 17.44 -49.98
CA THR A 1054 -101.10 18.47 -49.56
C THR A 1054 -101.66 19.26 -50.75
N LEU A 1055 -102.88 19.77 -50.62
CA LEU A 1055 -103.51 20.70 -51.55
C LEU A 1055 -103.94 21.95 -50.80
N THR A 1056 -103.32 23.09 -51.13
CA THR A 1056 -103.63 24.38 -50.50
C THR A 1056 -104.50 25.21 -51.44
N VAL A 1057 -105.64 25.69 -50.95
CA VAL A 1057 -106.54 26.60 -51.70
C VAL A 1057 -106.44 28.01 -51.12
N THR A 1058 -106.10 28.98 -51.96
CA THR A 1058 -106.13 30.41 -51.61
C THR A 1058 -107.11 31.15 -52.52
N ILE A 1059 -107.98 31.98 -51.95
CA ILE A 1059 -108.90 32.84 -52.70
C ILE A 1059 -108.39 34.26 -52.61
N ASP A 1060 -108.20 34.91 -53.76
CA ASP A 1060 -107.53 36.22 -53.89
C ASP A 1060 -108.25 37.38 -53.17
N LYS A 1061 -109.54 37.21 -52.85
CA LYS A 1061 -110.40 38.22 -52.22
C LYS A 1061 -111.26 37.62 -51.12
N THR A 1062 -111.29 38.28 -49.96
CA THR A 1062 -112.10 37.89 -48.80
C THR A 1062 -113.57 38.32 -48.89
N SER A 1063 -113.94 39.13 -49.88
CA SER A 1063 -115.33 39.48 -50.21
C SER A 1063 -115.47 39.90 -51.68
N ILE A 1064 -116.68 39.75 -52.22
CA ILE A 1064 -117.05 40.15 -53.59
C ILE A 1064 -118.43 40.83 -53.59
N SER A 1065 -118.69 41.67 -54.58
CA SER A 1065 -120.00 42.32 -54.75
C SER A 1065 -121.06 41.32 -55.23
N GLU A 1066 -122.24 41.35 -54.61
CA GLU A 1066 -123.41 40.56 -55.03
C GLU A 1066 -123.94 40.95 -56.43
N ASN A 1067 -123.52 42.10 -56.97
CA ASN A 1067 -123.83 42.53 -58.33
C ASN A 1067 -122.74 42.10 -59.35
N GLY A 1068 -122.35 40.82 -59.32
CA GLY A 1068 -121.44 40.22 -60.30
C GLY A 1068 -119.94 40.36 -60.03
N GLY A 1069 -119.51 40.48 -58.76
CA GLY A 1069 -118.08 40.45 -58.40
C GLY A 1069 -117.45 39.06 -58.58
N ILE A 1070 -116.16 39.01 -58.92
CA ILE A 1070 -115.41 37.76 -59.13
C ILE A 1070 -114.15 37.72 -58.24
N ALA A 1071 -113.95 36.58 -57.58
CA ALA A 1071 -112.72 36.18 -56.91
C ALA A 1071 -112.16 34.93 -57.59
N THR A 1072 -110.84 34.78 -57.56
CA THR A 1072 -110.12 33.64 -58.12
C THR A 1072 -109.59 32.79 -56.98
N GLY A 1073 -110.04 31.53 -56.94
CA GLY A 1073 -109.42 30.48 -56.13
C GLY A 1073 -108.25 29.86 -56.90
N THR A 1074 -107.06 29.88 -56.31
CA THR A 1074 -105.88 29.15 -56.79
C THR A 1074 -105.68 27.92 -55.92
N VAL A 1075 -105.37 26.78 -56.53
CA VAL A 1075 -105.03 25.53 -55.83
C VAL A 1075 -103.59 25.16 -56.17
N THR A 1076 -102.78 24.90 -55.17
CA THR A 1076 -101.38 24.43 -55.31
C THR A 1076 -101.17 23.11 -54.58
N ARG A 1077 -100.26 22.28 -55.08
CA ARG A 1077 -99.83 20.99 -54.48
C ARG A 1077 -98.33 21.03 -54.19
N ASN A 1078 -97.86 20.26 -53.21
CA ASN A 1078 -96.42 20.02 -52.93
C ASN A 1078 -95.93 18.66 -53.46
N THR A 1079 -96.55 18.16 -54.53
CA THR A 1079 -96.06 17.02 -55.31
C THR A 1079 -95.66 17.54 -56.67
N ASP A 1080 -94.51 17.14 -57.21
CA ASP A 1080 -94.09 17.57 -58.56
C ASP A 1080 -95.05 17.15 -59.69
#